data_AF-A0A8C5CRT5-F1
#
_entry.id   AF-A0A8C5CRT5-F1
#
_cell.length_a   1.000
_cell.length_b   1.000
_cell.length_c   1.000
_cell.angle_alpha   90.00
_cell.angle_beta   90.00
_cell.angle_gamma   90.00
#
_symmetry.space_group_name_H-M   'P 1'
#
loop_
_entity.id
_entity.type
_entity.pdbx_description
1 polymer ?
#
loop_
_entity_poly.entity_id
_entity_poly.type
_entity_poly.pdbx_seq_one_letter_code
_entity_poly.pdbx_strand_id
1 'polypeptide(L)'
;MNQLVCVLMLGICVMQANSNPSISEGLGRPYLMECFEEAKTLVDDAYKYSRDESLSRVRREVVSPADILRLMKQPRGDSRSAVRSADYMAQTLRLLHDRVHRVHKRSLNATDLLPREDLEVLSKISGCAARVSDPSCRTIQNLDKYRTATSVCNNLMSPRLGASNTPFKRWLPAQYDDDVALPIGWERNRRFNNFVLPLVRDVSNRILASKDEGLVSDSEYTHILTLFGQWIDHDLTFTPFSPSLRSFSNGLNCDESCERSEPCFPIQIPPGDPRLPSGPDSCIPVFRSAPVCGTGYSEYNFGSVANKREQINTLTAFLDLGQVYGSEEKLAMDLRNLTSDAGLLRVNDKYKDNGRELLPFSPLHANMCATRRRVTNDSNAQEVPCFLGGDVRVDENIALTSLHTMFLREHNRLARELKKLNPWWDSETLYQEARKIMGAYNQVFIFRDYLPHIVGDEAMSMKLGRYPGYDPNVDPRIANVFSTAAYRFAHLAIQPMLTRLDENYQENASNPNVPLFKAFFSPWRVIFEGGIDPLIRGLVGNPAKLGTQENMLVDAVRERLFQFVEHLALDLGSLNMQRGRDHAIPRYNAWRKFCGLSQPSNQAELAEVLNNTGLATRLLQLYRTPSNIDVWMGGVAEPFVRGGRVGPLFSCLIANQFKNIRQGDRLWYENQGVFSPSQRNVLRTASLARIICDNTGISSVPRDPFSLLSGSNRLVRCSDVTSMTLLPWRERPNDEPASGTNGILAAIEAERTRLSQAEQDIMGKKEPKMEEDNEVVMSHISVGQEE
;
A
#
# COMPACT_ATOMS: atom_id res chain seq x y z
N MET A 1 40.64 55.19 73.54
CA MET A 1 39.38 55.94 73.61
C MET A 1 38.69 55.79 72.26
N ASN A 2 37.50 55.19 72.26
CA ASN A 2 36.52 55.12 71.17
C ASN A 2 36.99 54.67 69.78
N GLN A 3 36.60 53.45 69.36
CA GLN A 3 35.51 53.24 68.39
C GLN A 3 35.33 51.74 68.14
N LEU A 4 34.72 51.05 69.11
CA LEU A 4 33.89 49.87 68.88
C LEU A 4 32.45 50.38 68.87
N VAL A 5 31.57 49.77 68.06
CA VAL A 5 30.14 50.10 67.83
C VAL A 5 29.91 50.96 66.57
N CYS A 6 30.01 50.33 65.39
CA CYS A 6 29.20 50.62 64.20
C CYS A 6 29.35 49.54 63.08
N VAL A 7 29.42 48.24 63.44
CA VAL A 7 29.52 47.12 62.46
C VAL A 7 28.32 46.15 62.55
N LEU A 8 27.24 46.52 63.23
CA LEU A 8 26.08 45.65 63.43
C LEU A 8 24.76 46.38 63.12
N MET A 9 24.60 46.90 61.90
CA MET A 9 23.29 47.26 61.31
C MET A 9 23.42 47.55 59.80
N LEU A 10 23.99 46.63 59.02
CA LEU A 10 23.84 46.60 57.55
C LEU A 10 23.93 45.15 57.00
N GLY A 11 23.61 44.18 57.86
CA GLY A 11 23.63 42.74 57.58
C GLY A 11 22.24 42.12 57.38
N ILE A 12 21.24 42.91 56.98
CA ILE A 12 19.90 42.42 56.60
C ILE A 12 19.41 43.29 55.43
N CYS A 13 19.85 42.99 54.20
CA CYS A 13 19.15 43.33 52.94
C CYS A 13 19.86 42.85 51.65
N VAL A 14 20.81 41.91 51.71
CA VAL A 14 21.40 41.30 50.51
C VAL A 14 21.53 39.79 50.70
N MET A 15 20.40 39.11 50.89
CA MET A 15 20.32 37.64 50.94
C MET A 15 18.98 37.15 50.35
N GLN A 16 18.53 37.71 49.22
CA GLN A 16 17.49 37.08 48.37
C GLN A 16 17.65 37.54 46.91
N ALA A 17 18.70 37.09 46.24
CA ALA A 17 18.77 37.03 44.78
C ALA A 17 20.06 36.31 44.37
N ASN A 18 20.13 35.01 44.63
CA ASN A 18 21.03 34.10 43.92
C ASN A 18 20.52 32.68 44.11
N SER A 19 19.29 32.45 43.64
CA SER A 19 18.93 31.13 43.12
C SER A 19 19.61 30.98 41.77
N ASN A 20 20.68 30.18 41.71
CA ASN A 20 21.09 29.57 40.44
C ASN A 20 19.84 29.03 39.75
N PRO A 21 19.53 29.38 38.50
CA PRO A 21 18.50 28.65 37.77
C PRO A 21 19.05 27.25 37.56
N SER A 22 18.47 26.31 38.30
CA SER A 22 18.62 24.89 38.05
C SER A 22 18.22 24.59 36.61
N ILE A 23 18.84 23.54 36.07
CA ILE A 23 18.69 23.01 34.71
C ILE A 23 17.29 22.37 34.53
N SER A 24 16.20 23.12 34.77
CA SER A 24 14.84 22.56 34.81
C SER A 24 13.69 23.51 34.44
N GLU A 25 13.93 24.67 33.81
CA GLU A 25 12.83 25.40 33.17
C GLU A 25 12.60 24.81 31.79
N GLY A 26 11.71 23.81 31.71
CA GLY A 26 11.15 23.36 30.44
C GLY A 26 10.50 24.54 29.72
N LEU A 27 10.48 24.51 28.39
CA LEU A 27 9.78 25.51 27.59
C LEU A 27 8.31 25.54 28.04
N GLY A 28 7.88 26.63 28.69
CA GLY A 28 6.54 26.69 29.27
C GLY A 28 5.45 26.48 28.22
N ARG A 29 4.34 25.85 28.61
CA ARG A 29 3.17 25.55 27.75
C ARG A 29 2.70 26.68 26.82
N PRO A 30 2.72 27.98 27.21
CA PRO A 30 2.39 29.07 26.28
C PRO A 30 3.30 29.12 25.04
N TYR A 31 4.60 28.81 25.21
CA TYR A 31 5.57 28.79 24.14
C TYR A 31 5.33 27.64 23.16
N LEU A 32 4.99 26.45 23.67
CA LEU A 32 4.56 25.32 22.84
C LEU A 32 3.33 25.69 21.99
N MET A 33 2.33 26.33 22.61
CA MET A 33 1.12 26.75 21.90
C MET A 33 1.41 27.77 20.80
N GLU A 34 2.33 28.71 21.03
CA GLU A 34 2.76 29.66 19.98
C GLU A 34 3.40 28.94 18.79
N CYS A 35 4.34 28.01 19.05
CA CYS A 35 4.96 27.20 17.99
C CYS A 35 3.93 26.33 17.25
N PHE A 36 2.92 25.80 17.96
CA PHE A 36 1.86 25.03 17.35
C PHE A 36 0.97 25.89 16.43
N GLU A 37 0.53 27.07 16.86
CA GLU A 37 -0.30 27.95 16.02
C GLU A 37 0.47 28.45 14.79
N GLU A 38 1.77 28.73 14.91
CA GLU A 38 2.63 29.04 13.76
C GLU A 38 2.76 27.83 12.82
N ALA A 39 3.08 26.65 13.34
CA ALA A 39 3.18 25.42 12.54
C ALA A 39 1.88 25.10 11.81
N LYS A 40 0.75 25.25 12.51
CA LYS A 40 -0.59 25.06 11.95
C LYS A 40 -0.85 26.00 10.79
N THR A 41 -0.55 27.29 10.97
CA THR A 41 -0.69 28.31 9.92
C THR A 41 0.18 27.97 8.71
N LEU A 42 1.47 27.66 8.93
CA LEU A 42 2.40 27.26 7.87
C LEU A 42 1.90 26.06 7.07
N VAL A 43 1.44 25.01 7.75
CA VAL A 43 0.95 23.79 7.11
C VAL A 43 -0.36 24.05 6.35
N ASP A 44 -1.31 24.76 6.96
CA ASP A 44 -2.60 25.04 6.32
C ASP A 44 -2.46 25.93 5.08
N ASP A 45 -1.61 26.96 5.15
CA ASP A 45 -1.34 27.85 4.02
C ASP A 45 -0.62 27.11 2.89
N ALA A 46 0.40 26.30 3.23
CA ALA A 46 1.10 25.49 2.24
C ALA A 46 0.17 24.47 1.58
N TYR A 47 -0.70 23.81 2.34
CA TYR A 47 -1.68 22.84 1.80
C TYR A 47 -2.73 23.54 0.92
N LYS A 48 -3.22 24.70 1.34
CA LYS A 48 -4.19 25.50 0.59
C LYS A 48 -3.57 25.93 -0.74
N TYR A 49 -2.39 26.54 -0.70
CA TYR A 49 -1.62 26.91 -1.90
C TYR A 49 -1.43 25.69 -2.82
N SER A 50 -0.95 24.58 -2.26
CA SER A 50 -0.64 23.37 -3.03
C SER A 50 -1.86 22.76 -3.71
N ARG A 51 -3.01 22.78 -3.04
CA ARG A 51 -4.29 22.32 -3.57
C ARG A 51 -4.78 23.25 -4.67
N ASP A 52 -4.79 24.55 -4.41
CA ASP A 52 -5.32 25.54 -5.35
C ASP A 52 -4.45 25.58 -6.62
N GLU A 53 -3.11 25.46 -6.48
CA GLU A 53 -2.17 25.32 -7.59
C GLU A 53 -2.36 23.99 -8.34
N SER A 54 -2.46 22.85 -7.66
CA SER A 54 -2.74 21.56 -8.31
C SER A 54 -4.02 21.61 -9.13
N LEU A 55 -5.11 22.14 -8.56
CA LEU A 55 -6.40 22.24 -9.24
C LEU A 55 -6.33 23.22 -10.42
N SER A 56 -5.65 24.35 -10.26
CA SER A 56 -5.41 25.30 -11.35
C SER A 56 -4.71 24.61 -12.53
N ARG A 57 -3.63 23.87 -12.26
CA ARG A 57 -2.84 23.17 -13.28
C ARG A 57 -3.62 22.08 -14.01
N VAL A 58 -4.36 21.24 -13.29
CA VAL A 58 -5.15 20.18 -13.94
C VAL A 58 -6.43 20.67 -14.60
N ARG A 59 -6.80 21.95 -14.43
CA ARG A 59 -7.90 22.61 -15.14
C ARG A 59 -7.45 23.38 -16.39
N ARG A 60 -6.14 23.45 -16.65
CA ARG A 60 -5.60 23.99 -17.89
C ARG A 60 -5.99 23.09 -19.07
N GLU A 61 -5.89 23.62 -20.28
CA GLU A 61 -6.09 22.82 -21.50
C GLU A 61 -5.00 21.76 -21.65
N VAL A 62 -3.76 22.09 -21.24
CA VAL A 62 -2.63 21.17 -21.26
C VAL A 62 -2.16 20.88 -19.83
N VAL A 63 -1.98 19.59 -19.52
CA VAL A 63 -1.68 19.10 -18.17
C VAL A 63 -0.42 18.24 -18.26
N SER A 64 0.57 18.52 -17.40
CA SER A 64 1.82 17.76 -17.41
C SER A 64 1.68 16.38 -16.74
N PRO A 65 2.52 15.39 -17.10
CA PRO A 65 2.60 14.10 -16.41
C PRO A 65 2.85 14.21 -14.90
N ALA A 66 3.66 15.19 -14.48
CA ALA A 66 3.94 15.46 -13.07
C ALA A 66 2.68 15.96 -12.32
N ASP A 67 1.89 16.85 -12.94
CA ASP A 67 0.65 17.36 -12.35
C ASP A 67 -0.38 16.25 -12.12
N ILE A 68 -0.49 15.31 -13.07
CA ILE A 68 -1.37 14.15 -12.98
C ILE A 68 -0.93 13.21 -11.88
N LEU A 69 0.34 12.77 -11.90
CA LEU A 69 0.88 11.90 -10.86
C LEU A 69 0.68 12.53 -9.47
N ARG A 70 0.89 13.84 -9.37
CA ARG A 70 0.68 14.57 -8.13
C ARG A 70 -0.77 14.55 -7.68
N LEU A 71 -1.74 14.95 -8.52
CA LEU A 71 -3.15 14.95 -8.16
C LEU A 71 -3.66 13.54 -7.82
N MET A 72 -3.18 12.52 -8.52
CA MET A 72 -3.49 11.12 -8.27
C MET A 72 -2.96 10.68 -6.91
N LYS A 73 -1.78 11.14 -6.48
CA LYS A 73 -1.12 10.79 -5.21
C LYS A 73 -1.44 11.75 -4.05
N GLN A 74 -2.34 12.72 -4.23
CA GLN A 74 -2.78 13.60 -3.14
C GLN A 74 -3.71 12.87 -2.18
N PRO A 75 -3.53 12.98 -0.86
CA PRO A 75 -4.47 12.40 0.10
C PRO A 75 -5.80 13.17 0.09
N ARG A 76 -6.88 12.44 0.33
CA ARG A 76 -8.27 12.92 0.33
C ARG A 76 -8.95 12.54 1.65
N GLY A 77 -10.14 13.10 1.90
CA GLY A 77 -10.98 12.71 3.04
C GLY A 77 -10.24 12.62 4.37
N ASP A 78 -10.36 11.47 5.03
CA ASP A 78 -9.71 11.20 6.31
C ASP A 78 -8.20 11.01 6.17
N SER A 79 -7.72 10.43 5.07
CA SER A 79 -6.29 10.30 4.79
C SER A 79 -5.57 11.65 4.80
N ARG A 80 -6.21 12.70 4.26
CA ARG A 80 -5.66 14.07 4.29
C ARG A 80 -5.53 14.58 5.73
N SER A 81 -6.52 14.27 6.56
CA SER A 81 -6.52 14.67 7.96
C SER A 81 -5.44 13.93 8.76
N ALA A 82 -5.21 12.65 8.47
CA ALA A 82 -4.14 11.86 9.07
C ALA A 82 -2.74 12.42 8.74
N VAL A 83 -2.48 12.71 7.46
CA VAL A 83 -1.19 13.27 7.03
C VAL A 83 -0.99 14.69 7.58
N ARG A 84 -2.05 15.52 7.58
CA ARG A 84 -1.98 16.87 8.14
C ARG A 84 -1.63 16.87 9.63
N SER A 85 -2.21 15.96 10.41
CA SER A 85 -1.86 15.82 11.83
C SER A 85 -0.37 15.52 12.03
N ALA A 86 0.22 14.65 11.20
CA ALA A 86 1.65 14.35 11.24
C ALA A 86 2.50 15.58 10.90
N ASP A 87 2.10 16.37 9.90
CA ASP A 87 2.82 17.58 9.52
C ASP A 87 2.70 18.68 10.59
N TYR A 88 1.53 18.89 11.20
CA TYR A 88 1.39 19.84 12.33
C TYR A 88 2.36 19.49 13.47
N MET A 89 2.40 18.22 13.86
CA MET A 89 3.31 17.72 14.88
C MET A 89 4.78 17.97 14.50
N ALA A 90 5.18 17.53 13.30
CA ALA A 90 6.56 17.62 12.84
C ALA A 90 7.03 19.08 12.71
N GLN A 91 6.19 19.97 12.19
CA GLN A 91 6.53 21.39 12.05
C GLN A 91 6.56 22.11 13.40
N THR A 92 5.70 21.75 14.35
CA THR A 92 5.75 22.32 15.71
C THR A 92 7.09 21.98 16.37
N LEU A 93 7.50 20.71 16.31
CA LEU A 93 8.77 20.26 16.89
C LEU A 93 9.98 20.88 16.19
N ARG A 94 9.93 21.06 14.86
CA ARG A 94 10.97 21.79 14.13
C ARG A 94 11.09 23.24 14.61
N LEU A 95 9.97 23.97 14.73
CA LEU A 95 10.00 25.37 15.19
C LEU A 95 10.54 25.49 16.61
N LEU A 96 10.16 24.56 17.50
CA LEU A 96 10.72 24.48 18.85
C LEU A 96 12.24 24.27 18.82
N HIS A 97 12.70 23.29 18.05
CA HIS A 97 14.13 23.02 17.86
C HIS A 97 14.89 24.26 17.37
N ASP A 98 14.41 24.87 16.29
CA ASP A 98 15.04 26.02 15.63
C ASP A 98 15.15 27.22 16.56
N ARG A 99 14.09 27.50 17.33
CA ARG A 99 14.07 28.64 18.26
C ARG A 99 14.93 28.36 19.50
N VAL A 100 14.93 27.14 20.02
CA VAL A 100 15.76 26.77 21.18
C VAL A 100 17.24 26.79 20.83
N HIS A 101 17.60 26.32 19.63
CA HIS A 101 18.97 26.40 19.15
C HIS A 101 19.52 27.83 19.02
N ARG A 102 18.65 28.80 18.73
CA ARG A 102 19.04 30.22 18.73
C ARG A 102 19.37 30.72 20.13
N VAL A 103 18.76 30.14 21.17
CA VAL A 103 18.96 30.50 22.58
C VAL A 103 20.10 29.70 23.22
N HIS A 104 20.23 28.42 22.88
CA HIS A 104 21.23 27.49 23.41
C HIS A 104 22.06 26.90 22.27
N LYS A 105 23.38 27.17 22.27
CA LYS A 105 24.33 26.67 21.25
C LYS A 105 24.59 25.15 21.28
N ARG A 106 23.86 24.37 22.09
CA ARG A 106 23.98 22.91 22.15
C ARG A 106 22.90 22.26 21.28
N SER A 107 23.24 21.15 20.63
CA SER A 107 22.26 20.28 19.96
C SER A 107 21.43 19.55 21.00
N LEU A 108 20.17 19.96 21.13
CA LEU A 108 19.17 19.38 22.01
C LEU A 108 17.98 19.00 21.13
N ASN A 109 17.47 17.79 21.28
CA ASN A 109 16.28 17.37 20.56
C ASN A 109 15.06 18.15 21.08
N ALA A 110 14.16 18.60 20.19
CA ALA A 110 12.98 19.38 20.57
C ALA A 110 12.13 18.70 21.65
N THR A 111 12.09 17.39 21.61
CA THR A 111 11.28 16.56 22.49
C THR A 111 11.90 16.35 23.86
N ASP A 112 13.23 16.37 23.96
CA ASP A 112 13.95 16.32 25.24
C ASP A 112 13.77 17.61 26.06
N LEU A 113 13.27 18.67 25.40
CA LEU A 113 13.06 19.99 25.98
C LEU A 113 11.63 20.21 26.52
N LEU A 114 10.71 19.28 26.22
CA LEU A 114 9.31 19.37 26.62
C LEU A 114 8.99 18.37 27.75
N PRO A 115 8.28 18.79 28.81
CA PRO A 115 7.76 17.84 29.78
C PRO A 115 6.72 16.92 29.13
N ARG A 116 6.57 15.70 29.66
CA ARG A 116 5.64 14.68 29.13
C ARG A 116 4.21 15.20 28.96
N GLU A 117 3.73 16.03 29.88
CA GLU A 117 2.41 16.65 29.82
C GLU A 117 2.22 17.53 28.58
N ASP A 118 3.25 18.31 28.22
CA ASP A 118 3.22 19.16 27.04
C ASP A 118 3.29 18.34 25.75
N LEU A 119 3.99 17.20 25.76
CA LEU A 119 3.96 16.23 24.64
C LEU A 119 2.58 15.61 24.45
N GLU A 120 1.89 15.27 25.54
CA GLU A 120 0.51 14.76 25.49
C GLU A 120 -0.46 15.82 24.96
N VAL A 121 -0.27 17.08 25.36
CA VAL A 121 -1.04 18.21 24.84
C VAL A 121 -0.78 18.40 23.35
N LEU A 122 0.47 18.43 22.92
CA LEU A 122 0.85 18.57 21.51
C LEU A 122 0.25 17.44 20.67
N SER A 123 0.32 16.20 21.17
CA SER A 123 -0.28 15.04 20.52
C SER A 123 -1.80 15.17 20.34
N LYS A 124 -2.50 15.71 21.34
CA LYS A 124 -3.95 15.97 21.27
C LYS A 124 -4.29 17.10 20.29
N ILE A 125 -3.64 18.26 20.39
CA ILE A 125 -3.97 19.44 19.58
C ILE A 125 -3.56 19.28 18.10
N SER A 126 -2.49 18.54 17.81
CA SER A 126 -2.12 18.17 16.43
C SER A 126 -3.08 17.16 15.79
N GLY A 127 -3.87 16.45 16.61
CA GLY A 127 -4.75 15.36 16.18
C GLY A 127 -4.03 14.01 16.07
N CYS A 128 -2.73 13.93 16.37
CA CYS A 128 -1.98 12.68 16.31
C CYS A 128 -2.45 11.65 17.36
N ALA A 129 -2.89 12.09 18.55
CA ALA A 129 -3.43 11.19 19.58
C ALA A 129 -4.58 10.31 19.04
N ALA A 130 -5.47 10.88 18.23
CA ALA A 130 -6.59 10.15 17.61
C ALA A 130 -6.14 9.18 16.50
N ARG A 131 -4.93 9.36 15.95
CA ARG A 131 -4.37 8.48 14.90
C ARG A 131 -3.67 7.26 15.46
N VAL A 132 -3.08 7.38 16.64
CA VAL A 132 -2.33 6.28 17.27
C VAL A 132 -3.13 5.52 18.32
N SER A 133 -4.14 6.13 18.94
CA SER A 133 -4.96 5.50 19.98
C SER A 133 -5.84 4.40 19.41
N ASP A 134 -5.92 3.26 20.09
CA ASP A 134 -6.77 2.16 19.69
C ASP A 134 -8.26 2.49 19.88
N PRO A 135 -9.08 2.44 18.82
CA PRO A 135 -10.52 2.66 18.94
C PRO A 135 -11.21 1.49 19.66
N SER A 136 -12.34 1.79 20.32
CA SER A 136 -13.18 0.75 20.92
C SER A 136 -13.97 -0.01 19.85
N CYS A 137 -13.89 -1.33 19.86
CA CYS A 137 -14.67 -2.19 18.96
C CYS A 137 -16.10 -2.46 19.45
N ARG A 138 -16.44 -2.09 20.70
CA ARG A 138 -17.72 -2.44 21.34
C ARG A 138 -18.93 -1.74 20.73
N THR A 139 -18.71 -0.63 20.04
CA THR A 139 -19.78 0.20 19.45
C THR A 139 -20.02 -0.10 17.97
N ILE A 140 -19.22 -1.00 17.35
CA ILE A 140 -19.32 -1.32 15.93
C ILE A 140 -20.35 -2.44 15.76
N GLN A 141 -21.44 -2.14 15.06
CA GLN A 141 -22.50 -3.10 14.80
C GLN A 141 -22.05 -4.19 13.81
N ASN A 142 -22.51 -5.43 14.02
CA ASN A 142 -22.28 -6.58 13.14
C ASN A 142 -20.79 -6.85 12.82
N LEU A 143 -19.88 -6.48 13.72
CA LEU A 143 -18.43 -6.62 13.55
C LEU A 143 -17.99 -8.11 13.44
N ASP A 144 -18.79 -9.03 13.96
CA ASP A 144 -18.64 -10.48 13.81
C ASP A 144 -18.98 -10.97 12.40
N LYS A 145 -19.83 -10.23 11.66
CA LYS A 145 -20.30 -10.60 10.31
C LYS A 145 -19.63 -9.84 9.18
N TYR A 146 -19.39 -8.54 9.35
CA TYR A 146 -18.97 -7.62 8.29
C TYR A 146 -17.72 -6.83 8.65
N ARG A 147 -16.97 -6.45 7.61
CA ARG A 147 -15.81 -5.55 7.72
C ARG A 147 -16.32 -4.11 7.80
N THR A 148 -15.65 -3.26 8.57
CA THR A 148 -15.76 -1.80 8.41
C THR A 148 -15.12 -1.39 7.07
N ALA A 149 -15.36 -0.17 6.57
CA ALA A 149 -14.69 0.28 5.34
C ALA A 149 -13.18 0.49 5.57
N THR A 150 -12.82 0.89 6.79
CA THR A 150 -11.43 1.11 7.20
C THR A 150 -10.71 -0.16 7.67
N SER A 151 -11.43 -1.28 7.79
CA SER A 151 -10.97 -2.54 8.39
C SER A 151 -10.43 -2.43 9.83
N VAL A 152 -10.74 -1.31 10.53
CA VAL A 152 -10.60 -1.19 11.98
C VAL A 152 -11.37 -2.31 12.67
N CYS A 153 -10.80 -2.84 13.76
CA CYS A 153 -11.34 -3.95 14.54
C CYS A 153 -11.41 -5.31 13.79
N ASN A 154 -10.61 -5.49 12.74
CA ASN A 154 -10.33 -6.84 12.24
C ASN A 154 -9.64 -7.67 13.34
N ASN A 155 -8.53 -7.16 13.88
CA ASN A 155 -7.92 -7.68 15.09
C ASN A 155 -8.57 -7.04 16.33
N LEU A 156 -9.13 -7.85 17.22
CA LEU A 156 -9.84 -7.34 18.41
C LEU A 156 -8.91 -6.95 19.57
N MET A 157 -7.68 -7.45 19.58
CA MET A 157 -6.66 -7.12 20.59
C MET A 157 -5.89 -5.85 20.22
N SER A 158 -5.69 -5.62 18.93
CA SER A 158 -5.05 -4.41 18.39
C SER A 158 -5.90 -3.86 17.23
N PRO A 159 -6.93 -3.06 17.54
CA PRO A 159 -7.96 -2.62 16.58
C PRO A 159 -7.46 -1.94 15.30
N ARG A 160 -6.27 -1.35 15.30
CA ARG A 160 -5.68 -0.71 14.11
C ARG A 160 -4.85 -1.64 13.22
N LEU A 161 -4.62 -2.89 13.63
CA LEU A 161 -3.73 -3.79 12.92
C LEU A 161 -4.34 -4.18 11.56
N GLY A 162 -3.76 -3.64 10.48
CA GLY A 162 -4.25 -3.83 9.10
C GLY A 162 -5.32 -2.82 8.65
N ALA A 163 -5.67 -1.85 9.49
CA ALA A 163 -6.60 -0.77 9.13
C ALA A 163 -5.96 0.23 8.16
N SER A 164 -6.80 0.94 7.40
CA SER A 164 -6.36 2.06 6.57
C SER A 164 -5.80 3.22 7.39
N ASN A 165 -4.99 4.07 6.76
CA ASN A 165 -4.31 5.22 7.38
C ASN A 165 -3.40 4.85 8.55
N THR A 166 -2.72 3.70 8.44
CA THR A 166 -1.74 3.20 9.41
C THR A 166 -0.35 3.06 8.77
N PRO A 167 0.75 3.04 9.54
CA PRO A 167 2.07 2.83 8.98
C PRO A 167 2.22 1.44 8.35
N PHE A 168 3.02 1.35 7.30
CA PHE A 168 3.51 0.07 6.82
C PHE A 168 4.30 -0.68 7.90
N LYS A 169 4.31 -2.01 7.82
CA LYS A 169 5.16 -2.86 8.65
C LYS A 169 6.62 -2.81 8.18
N ARG A 170 7.55 -2.75 9.12
CA ARG A 170 8.99 -2.97 8.88
C ARG A 170 9.35 -4.41 9.24
N TRP A 171 9.81 -5.19 8.27
CA TRP A 171 10.43 -6.51 8.54
C TRP A 171 11.93 -6.39 8.82
N LEU A 172 12.55 -5.33 8.31
CA LEU A 172 13.91 -4.92 8.65
C LEU A 172 13.89 -3.44 9.04
N PRO A 173 14.78 -2.99 9.95
CA PRO A 173 14.90 -1.58 10.30
C PRO A 173 15.17 -0.69 9.09
N ALA A 174 14.56 0.49 9.05
CA ALA A 174 14.83 1.49 8.02
C ALA A 174 16.30 1.98 8.06
N GLN A 175 16.84 2.39 6.93
CA GLN A 175 18.20 2.91 6.79
C GLN A 175 18.20 4.31 6.18
N TYR A 176 17.96 5.34 6.99
CA TYR A 176 18.03 6.74 6.57
C TYR A 176 19.48 7.26 6.61
N ASP A 177 19.76 8.35 5.90
CA ASP A 177 21.06 8.99 5.91
C ASP A 177 21.39 9.54 7.32
N ASP A 178 20.51 10.31 7.91
CA ASP A 178 20.67 10.82 9.28
C ASP A 178 20.23 9.83 10.36
N ASP A 179 19.99 8.57 9.98
CA ASP A 179 19.40 7.53 10.82
C ASP A 179 17.99 7.83 11.35
N VAL A 180 17.34 8.91 10.91
CA VAL A 180 16.01 9.35 11.40
C VAL A 180 15.00 9.46 10.27
N ALA A 181 15.24 10.32 9.28
CA ALA A 181 14.24 10.66 8.27
C ALA A 181 14.78 11.12 6.90
N LEU A 182 16.06 11.47 6.76
CA LEU A 182 16.64 11.91 5.48
C LEU A 182 16.85 10.72 4.54
N PRO A 183 16.22 10.70 3.34
CA PRO A 183 16.29 9.60 2.38
C PRO A 183 17.71 9.10 2.09
N ILE A 184 17.81 7.84 1.65
CA ILE A 184 19.08 7.28 1.19
C ILE A 184 19.65 8.11 0.02
N GLY A 185 20.86 8.62 0.18
CA GLY A 185 21.53 9.42 -0.84
C GLY A 185 21.02 10.86 -0.90
N TRP A 186 20.43 11.36 0.19
CA TRP A 186 20.10 12.78 0.38
C TRP A 186 21.36 13.65 0.36
N GLU A 187 22.44 13.18 0.95
CA GLU A 187 23.76 13.79 0.83
C GLU A 187 24.48 13.24 -0.42
N ARG A 188 24.75 14.11 -1.41
CA ARG A 188 25.28 13.70 -2.73
C ARG A 188 26.60 12.92 -2.65
N ASN A 189 27.45 13.25 -1.68
CA ASN A 189 28.79 12.66 -1.54
C ASN A 189 28.86 11.56 -0.48
N ARG A 190 27.73 11.22 0.16
CA ARG A 190 27.69 10.16 1.16
C ARG A 190 28.03 8.82 0.52
N ARG A 191 28.88 8.07 1.22
CA ARG A 191 29.33 6.75 0.78
C ARG A 191 28.61 5.66 1.56
N PHE A 192 28.22 4.62 0.85
CA PHE A 192 27.65 3.39 1.35
C PHE A 192 28.56 2.25 0.93
N ASN A 193 29.07 1.48 1.90
CA ASN A 193 30.10 0.48 1.64
C ASN A 193 31.29 1.07 0.85
N ASN A 194 31.74 2.26 1.22
CA ASN A 194 32.81 3.05 0.58
C ASN A 194 32.52 3.65 -0.82
N PHE A 195 31.30 3.51 -1.34
CA PHE A 195 30.93 4.02 -2.67
C PHE A 195 29.72 4.96 -2.65
N VAL A 196 29.68 5.93 -3.56
CA VAL A 196 28.49 6.75 -3.79
C VAL A 196 27.48 5.91 -4.60
N LEU A 197 26.20 5.99 -4.24
CA LEU A 197 25.15 5.27 -4.98
C LEU A 197 24.95 5.88 -6.36
N PRO A 198 24.64 5.06 -7.39
CA PRO A 198 24.40 5.57 -8.74
C PRO A 198 23.12 6.42 -8.79
N LEU A 199 23.08 7.33 -9.76
CA LEU A 199 21.84 8.02 -10.12
C LEU A 199 20.84 6.98 -10.64
N VAL A 200 19.62 6.98 -10.09
CA VAL A 200 18.59 5.99 -10.47
C VAL A 200 18.24 6.04 -11.96
N ARG A 201 18.31 7.22 -12.57
CA ARG A 201 18.12 7.40 -14.01
C ARG A 201 19.26 6.81 -14.85
N ASP A 202 20.49 6.83 -14.36
CA ASP A 202 21.62 6.16 -15.02
C ASP A 202 21.46 4.63 -14.97
N VAL A 203 20.97 4.09 -13.85
CA VAL A 203 20.60 2.67 -13.74
C VAL A 203 19.48 2.34 -14.73
N SER A 204 18.44 3.16 -14.82
CA SER A 204 17.35 2.97 -15.79
C SER A 204 17.85 2.96 -17.23
N ASN A 205 18.70 3.93 -17.60
CA ASN A 205 19.24 4.04 -18.95
C ASN A 205 20.12 2.85 -19.35
N ARG A 206 20.96 2.34 -18.44
CA ARG A 206 21.96 1.30 -18.76
C ARG A 206 21.51 -0.14 -18.51
N ILE A 207 20.51 -0.33 -17.65
CA ILE A 207 20.04 -1.66 -17.24
C ILE A 207 18.61 -1.94 -17.69
N LEU A 208 17.68 -1.00 -17.47
CA LEU A 208 16.24 -1.28 -17.60
C LEU A 208 15.71 -1.11 -19.03
N ALA A 209 16.42 -0.38 -19.88
CA ALA A 209 15.98 -0.07 -21.23
C ALA A 209 15.80 -1.35 -22.07
N SER A 210 14.60 -1.48 -22.67
CA SER A 210 14.30 -2.50 -23.67
C SER A 210 14.13 -1.84 -25.02
N LYS A 211 14.50 -2.53 -26.10
CA LYS A 211 14.10 -2.14 -27.46
C LYS A 211 12.77 -2.82 -27.77
N ASP A 212 11.83 -2.10 -28.39
CA ASP A 212 10.50 -2.63 -28.71
C ASP A 212 10.57 -3.89 -29.62
N GLU A 213 11.56 -3.96 -30.51
CA GLU A 213 11.82 -5.14 -31.37
C GLU A 213 12.28 -6.39 -30.60
N GLY A 214 12.76 -6.22 -29.36
CA GLY A 214 13.25 -7.29 -28.50
C GLY A 214 12.23 -7.83 -27.51
N LEU A 215 10.98 -7.36 -27.54
CA LEU A 215 9.98 -7.74 -26.55
C LEU A 215 9.57 -9.21 -26.68
N VAL A 216 9.72 -9.93 -25.57
CA VAL A 216 9.32 -11.34 -25.46
C VAL A 216 7.94 -11.40 -24.84
N SER A 217 7.02 -12.06 -25.54
CA SER A 217 5.70 -12.38 -24.98
C SER A 217 5.80 -13.59 -24.05
N ASP A 218 4.99 -13.59 -23.00
CA ASP A 218 4.81 -14.75 -22.15
C ASP A 218 4.15 -15.87 -22.96
N SER A 219 4.71 -17.08 -22.87
CA SER A 219 4.21 -18.25 -23.62
C SER A 219 3.17 -19.06 -22.84
N GLU A 220 2.89 -18.71 -21.59
CA GLU A 220 1.97 -19.44 -20.72
C GLU A 220 0.79 -18.58 -20.28
N TYR A 221 1.01 -17.29 -20.01
CA TYR A 221 0.02 -16.46 -19.34
C TYR A 221 -0.52 -15.31 -20.19
N THR A 222 -1.80 -15.05 -20.01
CA THR A 222 -2.50 -13.95 -20.69
C THR A 222 -2.17 -12.61 -20.03
N HIS A 223 -2.44 -11.53 -20.75
CA HIS A 223 -2.22 -10.17 -20.27
C HIS A 223 -3.05 -9.81 -19.03
N ILE A 224 -4.17 -10.51 -18.77
CA ILE A 224 -4.94 -10.31 -17.54
C ILE A 224 -4.10 -10.62 -16.30
N LEU A 225 -3.09 -11.50 -16.36
CA LEU A 225 -2.22 -11.77 -15.22
C LEU A 225 -1.53 -10.49 -14.75
N THR A 226 -0.96 -9.69 -15.67
CA THR A 226 -0.32 -8.41 -15.33
C THR A 226 -1.32 -7.43 -14.71
N LEU A 227 -2.48 -7.24 -15.34
CA LEU A 227 -3.47 -6.25 -14.90
C LEU A 227 -4.17 -6.67 -13.60
N PHE A 228 -4.34 -7.98 -13.37
CA PHE A 228 -4.86 -8.48 -12.11
C PHE A 228 -3.84 -8.30 -10.98
N GLY A 229 -2.54 -8.35 -11.27
CA GLY A 229 -1.50 -7.92 -10.33
C GLY A 229 -1.67 -6.46 -9.88
N GLN A 230 -1.93 -5.55 -10.83
CA GLN A 230 -2.25 -4.15 -10.52
C GLN A 230 -3.55 -4.02 -9.71
N TRP A 231 -4.60 -4.76 -10.10
CA TRP A 231 -5.87 -4.82 -9.36
C TRP A 231 -5.68 -5.21 -7.89
N ILE A 232 -4.81 -6.19 -7.61
CA ILE A 232 -4.51 -6.64 -6.24
C ILE A 232 -3.65 -5.60 -5.49
N ASP A 233 -2.66 -4.98 -6.15
CA ASP A 233 -1.87 -3.90 -5.51
C ASP A 233 -2.78 -2.77 -5.05
N HIS A 234 -3.80 -2.45 -5.85
CA HIS A 234 -4.73 -1.37 -5.57
C HIS A 234 -5.78 -1.71 -4.50
N ASP A 235 -5.86 -2.96 -4.05
CA ASP A 235 -6.59 -3.37 -2.84
C ASP A 235 -5.72 -3.15 -1.58
N LEU A 236 -4.42 -3.46 -1.69
CA LEU A 236 -3.53 -3.60 -0.55
C LEU A 236 -2.71 -2.35 -0.24
N THR A 237 -2.29 -1.58 -1.25
CA THR A 237 -1.26 -0.55 -1.07
C THR A 237 -1.57 0.76 -1.79
N PHE A 238 -1.52 1.86 -1.03
CA PHE A 238 -1.43 3.21 -1.58
C PHE A 238 -0.67 4.13 -0.62
N THR A 239 0.46 4.65 -1.11
CA THR A 239 1.21 5.69 -0.41
C THR A 239 1.00 7.05 -1.09
N PRO A 240 0.34 8.00 -0.44
CA PRO A 240 0.21 9.36 -0.95
C PRO A 240 1.54 10.12 -0.82
N PHE A 241 1.70 11.17 -1.61
CA PHE A 241 2.79 12.13 -1.45
C PHE A 241 2.50 13.09 -0.29
N SER A 242 3.54 13.76 0.20
CA SER A 242 3.35 14.96 1.01
C SER A 242 2.41 15.93 0.26
N PRO A 243 1.37 16.48 0.91
CA PRO A 243 0.42 17.35 0.24
C PRO A 243 1.03 18.68 -0.23
N SER A 244 2.14 19.09 0.37
CA SER A 244 2.78 20.38 0.09
C SER A 244 3.65 20.37 -1.18
N LEU A 245 3.52 21.42 -1.98
CA LEU A 245 4.41 21.81 -3.07
C LEU A 245 5.68 22.48 -2.60
N ARG A 246 5.52 23.23 -1.52
CA ARG A 246 6.54 24.11 -1.00
C ARG A 246 7.15 23.45 0.22
N SER A 247 8.46 23.53 0.30
CA SER A 247 9.12 23.17 1.53
C SER A 247 8.63 24.07 2.67
N PHE A 248 8.27 23.45 3.80
CA PHE A 248 7.85 24.18 4.99
C PHE A 248 9.00 24.96 5.63
N SER A 249 10.26 24.62 5.33
CA SER A 249 11.43 25.25 5.94
C SER A 249 11.91 26.48 5.18
N ASN A 250 11.85 26.47 3.84
CA ASN A 250 12.40 27.55 3.02
C ASN A 250 11.50 28.01 1.86
N GLY A 251 10.29 27.47 1.73
CA GLY A 251 9.34 27.86 0.68
C GLY A 251 9.68 27.35 -0.73
N LEU A 252 10.75 26.56 -0.89
CA LEU A 252 11.20 26.01 -2.17
C LEU A 252 10.08 25.21 -2.84
N ASN A 253 9.76 25.52 -4.09
CA ASN A 253 8.77 24.81 -4.88
C ASN A 253 9.41 23.60 -5.59
N CYS A 254 8.96 22.39 -5.26
CA CYS A 254 9.56 21.15 -5.77
C CYS A 254 9.40 20.95 -7.29
N ASP A 255 8.46 21.65 -7.93
CA ASP A 255 8.24 21.56 -9.38
C ASP A 255 9.12 22.54 -10.17
N GLU A 256 9.66 23.56 -9.50
CA GLU A 256 10.43 24.65 -10.12
C GLU A 256 11.92 24.55 -9.77
N SER A 257 12.32 23.57 -8.95
CA SER A 257 13.68 23.43 -8.47
C SER A 257 14.10 21.97 -8.38
N CYS A 258 15.38 21.73 -8.71
CA CYS A 258 16.07 20.46 -8.50
C CYS A 258 16.85 20.39 -7.18
N GLU A 259 16.66 21.38 -6.30
CA GLU A 259 17.21 21.33 -4.94
C GLU A 259 16.50 20.31 -4.06
N ARG A 260 17.24 19.78 -3.08
CA ARG A 260 16.71 18.84 -2.09
C ARG A 260 16.29 19.63 -0.85
N SER A 261 14.99 19.69 -0.61
CA SER A 261 14.38 20.33 0.57
C SER A 261 13.07 19.63 0.85
N GLU A 262 12.78 19.18 2.07
CA GLU A 262 11.54 18.45 2.36
C GLU A 262 10.30 19.23 1.88
N PRO A 263 9.39 18.68 1.03
CA PRO A 263 9.29 17.28 0.60
C PRO A 263 9.88 16.96 -0.79
N CYS A 264 10.67 17.85 -1.39
CA CYS A 264 11.33 17.70 -2.68
C CYS A 264 12.53 16.72 -2.60
N PHE A 265 12.47 15.64 -3.38
CA PHE A 265 13.57 14.66 -3.52
C PHE A 265 13.81 14.28 -4.98
N PRO A 266 14.18 15.25 -5.84
CA PRO A 266 14.21 15.09 -7.29
C PRO A 266 15.23 14.04 -7.77
N ILE A 267 14.93 13.44 -8.92
CA ILE A 267 15.84 12.51 -9.62
C ILE A 267 16.73 13.32 -10.55
N GLN A 268 18.02 13.35 -10.24
CA GLN A 268 19.02 14.04 -11.07
C GLN A 268 19.20 13.34 -12.42
N ILE A 269 19.32 14.13 -13.49
CA ILE A 269 19.61 13.61 -14.84
C ILE A 269 21.11 13.35 -15.00
N PRO A 270 21.53 12.15 -15.44
CA PRO A 270 22.93 11.85 -15.69
C PRO A 270 23.46 12.60 -16.94
N PRO A 271 24.78 12.85 -17.03
CA PRO A 271 25.39 13.39 -18.23
C PRO A 271 25.12 12.49 -19.44
N GLY A 272 24.68 13.09 -20.55
CA GLY A 272 24.40 12.36 -21.80
C GLY A 272 23.12 11.53 -21.77
N ASP A 273 22.17 11.85 -20.88
CA ASP A 273 20.82 11.26 -20.95
C ASP A 273 20.22 11.45 -22.35
N PRO A 274 19.62 10.39 -22.95
CA PRO A 274 19.16 10.43 -24.33
C PRO A 274 17.94 11.32 -24.56
N ARG A 275 17.22 11.71 -23.49
CA ARG A 275 15.96 12.45 -23.58
C ARG A 275 15.99 13.78 -22.86
N LEU A 276 16.55 13.82 -21.65
CA LEU A 276 16.47 14.98 -20.78
C LEU A 276 17.78 15.78 -20.78
N PRO A 277 17.71 17.13 -20.74
CA PRO A 277 18.92 17.94 -20.73
C PRO A 277 19.76 17.64 -19.48
N SER A 278 21.08 17.76 -19.58
CA SER A 278 21.98 17.66 -18.43
C SER A 278 22.18 19.04 -17.79
N GLY A 279 22.34 19.10 -16.48
CA GLY A 279 22.61 20.35 -15.76
C GLY A 279 22.14 20.32 -14.30
N PRO A 280 22.55 21.30 -13.49
CA PRO A 280 22.14 21.40 -12.09
C PRO A 280 20.62 21.61 -11.93
N ASP A 281 20.00 22.30 -12.89
CA ASP A 281 18.58 22.64 -12.89
C ASP A 281 17.70 21.64 -13.67
N SER A 282 18.27 20.50 -14.08
CA SER A 282 17.55 19.45 -14.79
C SER A 282 17.36 18.21 -13.92
N CYS A 283 16.09 17.86 -13.70
CA CYS A 283 15.69 16.70 -12.90
C CYS A 283 14.28 16.24 -13.28
N ILE A 284 13.93 15.01 -12.88
CA ILE A 284 12.54 14.58 -12.80
C ILE A 284 12.03 14.93 -11.39
N PRO A 285 10.96 15.73 -11.26
CA PRO A 285 10.42 16.12 -9.95
C PRO A 285 9.83 14.91 -9.23
N VAL A 286 10.18 14.77 -7.95
CA VAL A 286 9.68 13.70 -7.07
C VAL A 286 9.43 14.27 -5.69
N PHE A 287 8.23 13.98 -5.18
CA PHE A 287 7.82 14.31 -3.83
C PHE A 287 7.98 13.10 -2.93
N ARG A 288 8.49 13.33 -1.72
CA ARG A 288 8.55 12.33 -0.67
C ARG A 288 7.16 11.86 -0.25
N SER A 289 7.09 10.59 0.16
CA SER A 289 5.87 9.99 0.67
C SER A 289 5.45 10.62 1.99
N ALA A 290 4.15 10.74 2.20
CA ALA A 290 3.60 11.30 3.42
C ALA A 290 4.01 10.49 4.68
N PRO A 291 4.35 11.16 5.79
CA PRO A 291 4.70 10.49 7.04
C PRO A 291 3.44 10.07 7.83
N VAL A 292 3.63 9.24 8.85
CA VAL A 292 2.66 9.02 9.93
C VAL A 292 3.06 9.77 11.21
N CYS A 293 2.07 10.08 12.04
CA CYS A 293 2.31 10.62 13.38
C CYS A 293 3.21 9.72 14.22
N GLY A 294 4.10 10.33 15.02
CA GLY A 294 4.89 9.62 16.03
C GLY A 294 6.10 8.87 15.48
N THR A 295 6.66 9.30 14.36
CA THR A 295 7.85 8.71 13.75
C THR A 295 8.82 9.78 13.24
N GLY A 296 10.08 9.39 13.01
CA GLY A 296 11.12 10.33 12.57
C GLY A 296 11.32 11.44 13.61
N TYR A 297 11.37 12.70 13.18
CA TYR A 297 11.53 13.83 14.11
C TYR A 297 10.32 14.07 15.04
N SER A 298 9.25 13.26 14.95
CA SER A 298 8.03 13.38 15.79
C SER A 298 7.87 12.26 16.84
N GLU A 299 8.88 11.41 16.98
CA GLU A 299 8.81 10.11 17.64
C GLU A 299 8.66 10.12 19.17
N TYR A 300 9.42 10.96 19.87
CA TYR A 300 9.53 10.94 21.35
C TYR A 300 8.20 11.22 22.09
N ASN A 301 7.12 11.52 21.37
CA ASN A 301 5.84 11.91 21.94
C ASN A 301 4.94 10.71 22.27
N PHE A 302 5.31 9.48 21.90
CA PHE A 302 4.43 8.30 22.00
C PHE A 302 5.00 7.09 22.76
N GLY A 303 6.08 7.25 23.52
CA GLY A 303 6.46 6.29 24.57
C GLY A 303 7.00 4.92 24.10
N SER A 304 7.53 4.80 22.89
CA SER A 304 8.26 3.61 22.43
C SER A 304 9.59 3.99 21.76
N VAL A 305 10.58 3.09 21.84
CA VAL A 305 11.95 3.17 21.29
C VAL A 305 12.08 3.97 19.98
N ALA A 306 13.19 4.73 19.87
CA ALA A 306 13.78 5.29 18.64
C ALA A 306 13.20 4.69 17.34
N ASN A 307 12.26 5.39 16.69
CA ASN A 307 11.53 4.94 15.52
C ASN A 307 11.68 5.96 14.39
N LYS A 308 12.40 5.49 13.37
CA LYS A 308 12.67 6.16 12.10
C LYS A 308 11.37 6.54 11.39
N ARG A 309 11.43 7.51 10.47
CA ARG A 309 10.26 7.96 9.69
C ARG A 309 9.55 6.77 9.03
N GLU A 310 8.25 6.65 9.27
CA GLU A 310 7.40 5.67 8.59
C GLU A 310 6.43 6.31 7.62
N GLN A 311 6.12 5.58 6.55
CA GLN A 311 5.18 6.01 5.52
C GLN A 311 3.81 5.41 5.78
N ILE A 312 2.77 6.16 5.42
CA ILE A 312 1.38 5.76 5.59
C ILE A 312 0.91 4.85 4.44
N ASN A 313 0.17 3.80 4.77
CA ASN A 313 -0.72 3.12 3.83
C ASN A 313 -2.14 3.65 4.03
N THR A 314 -2.75 4.24 3.02
CA THR A 314 -4.13 4.75 3.14
C THR A 314 -5.18 3.70 2.79
N LEU A 315 -4.77 2.49 2.38
CA LEU A 315 -5.66 1.36 2.12
C LEU A 315 -5.63 0.37 3.28
N THR A 316 -6.62 -0.52 3.30
CA THR A 316 -6.65 -1.66 4.23
C THR A 316 -5.57 -2.67 3.85
N ALA A 317 -5.13 -3.51 4.79
CA ALA A 317 -4.13 -4.54 4.51
C ALA A 317 -4.74 -5.87 4.02
N PHE A 318 -6.06 -5.92 3.85
CA PHE A 318 -6.81 -7.14 3.59
C PHE A 318 -7.25 -7.21 2.13
N LEU A 319 -7.46 -8.42 1.63
CA LEU A 319 -8.10 -8.63 0.34
C LEU A 319 -9.61 -8.48 0.50
N ASP A 320 -10.08 -7.23 0.54
CA ASP A 320 -11.47 -6.86 0.86
C ASP A 320 -12.15 -6.01 -0.23
N LEU A 321 -11.50 -5.88 -1.40
CA LEU A 321 -11.97 -5.11 -2.56
C LEU A 321 -12.16 -3.62 -2.26
N GLY A 322 -11.22 -3.02 -1.51
CA GLY A 322 -11.17 -1.57 -1.26
C GLY A 322 -11.17 -0.74 -2.54
N GLN A 323 -10.65 -1.27 -3.65
CA GLN A 323 -10.70 -0.65 -4.97
C GLN A 323 -12.12 -0.50 -5.56
N VAL A 324 -13.08 -1.30 -5.07
CA VAL A 324 -14.52 -1.17 -5.38
C VAL A 324 -15.25 -0.37 -4.31
N TYR A 325 -14.99 -0.67 -3.03
CA TYR A 325 -15.79 -0.19 -1.90
C TYR A 325 -15.22 1.01 -1.14
N GLY A 326 -13.97 1.37 -1.39
CA GLY A 326 -13.23 2.40 -0.67
C GLY A 326 -12.68 1.92 0.68
N SER A 327 -11.59 2.56 1.12
CA SER A 327 -10.94 2.31 2.42
C SER A 327 -11.22 3.40 3.47
N GLU A 328 -12.22 4.25 3.23
CA GLU A 328 -12.70 5.28 4.14
C GLU A 328 -14.24 5.22 4.22
N GLU A 329 -14.80 5.38 5.42
CA GLU A 329 -16.25 5.27 5.65
C GLU A 329 -17.06 6.24 4.76
N LYS A 330 -16.57 7.48 4.61
CA LYS A 330 -17.24 8.49 3.78
C LYS A 330 -17.24 8.11 2.30
N LEU A 331 -16.10 7.64 1.77
CA LEU A 331 -16.01 7.23 0.38
C LEU A 331 -16.88 6.00 0.11
N ALA A 332 -16.87 5.03 1.03
CA ALA A 332 -17.72 3.85 0.93
C ALA A 332 -19.21 4.21 0.89
N MET A 333 -19.63 5.20 1.67
CA MET A 333 -20.99 5.73 1.63
C MET A 333 -21.29 6.48 0.32
N ASP A 334 -20.37 7.34 -0.13
CA ASP A 334 -20.52 8.16 -1.34
C ASP A 334 -20.61 7.31 -2.63
N LEU A 335 -20.07 6.09 -2.62
CA LEU A 335 -20.13 5.14 -3.74
C LEU A 335 -21.46 4.35 -3.79
N ARG A 336 -22.27 4.37 -2.73
CA ARG A 336 -23.52 3.61 -2.64
C ARG A 336 -24.70 4.36 -3.23
N ASN A 337 -25.61 3.61 -3.86
CA ASN A 337 -26.89 4.14 -4.27
C ASN A 337 -27.85 4.13 -3.07
N LEU A 338 -27.90 5.27 -2.38
CA LEU A 338 -28.75 5.45 -1.21
C LEU A 338 -30.20 5.86 -1.54
N THR A 339 -30.56 5.98 -2.83
CA THR A 339 -31.93 6.36 -3.23
C THR A 339 -32.87 5.17 -3.41
N SER A 340 -32.37 3.94 -3.31
CA SER A 340 -33.15 2.71 -3.43
C SER A 340 -32.89 1.76 -2.25
N ASP A 341 -33.83 0.85 -1.99
CA ASP A 341 -33.70 -0.19 -0.95
C ASP A 341 -32.93 -1.44 -1.44
N ALA A 342 -32.33 -1.38 -2.64
CA ALA A 342 -31.74 -2.53 -3.31
C ALA A 342 -30.26 -2.81 -2.96
N GLY A 343 -29.65 -1.98 -2.10
CA GLY A 343 -28.26 -2.17 -1.65
C GLY A 343 -27.20 -2.05 -2.74
N LEU A 344 -27.45 -1.23 -3.77
CA LEU A 344 -26.59 -1.11 -4.96
C LEU A 344 -25.44 -0.11 -4.78
N LEU A 345 -24.41 -0.23 -5.63
CA LEU A 345 -23.45 0.85 -5.90
C LEU A 345 -24.02 1.84 -6.93
N ARG A 346 -23.55 3.09 -6.87
CA ARG A 346 -23.88 4.13 -7.86
C ARG A 346 -23.30 3.77 -9.21
N VAL A 347 -24.00 4.20 -10.26
CA VAL A 347 -23.64 3.97 -11.65
C VAL A 347 -23.67 5.27 -12.42
N ASN A 348 -23.09 5.28 -13.61
CA ASN A 348 -23.16 6.42 -14.53
C ASN A 348 -24.62 6.68 -14.94
N ASP A 349 -25.02 7.94 -14.84
CA ASP A 349 -26.36 8.43 -15.22
C ASP A 349 -26.43 8.87 -16.69
N LYS A 350 -25.29 9.11 -17.33
CA LYS A 350 -25.20 9.68 -18.68
C LYS A 350 -24.90 8.65 -19.77
N TYR A 351 -24.04 7.67 -19.48
CA TYR A 351 -23.60 6.69 -20.46
C TYR A 351 -23.80 5.26 -19.97
N LYS A 352 -24.08 4.37 -20.92
CA LYS A 352 -24.15 2.92 -20.72
C LYS A 352 -23.32 2.24 -21.79
N ASP A 353 -22.78 1.07 -21.46
CA ASP A 353 -22.05 0.21 -22.37
C ASP A 353 -22.99 -0.91 -22.81
N ASN A 354 -23.59 -0.77 -24.00
CA ASN A 354 -24.53 -1.75 -24.56
C ASN A 354 -25.66 -2.10 -23.57
N GLY A 355 -26.23 -1.09 -22.93
CA GLY A 355 -27.27 -1.23 -21.90
C GLY A 355 -26.77 -1.58 -20.50
N ARG A 356 -25.48 -1.90 -20.33
CA ARG A 356 -24.84 -2.21 -19.04
C ARG A 356 -24.28 -0.97 -18.35
N GLU A 357 -24.11 -1.11 -17.04
CA GLU A 357 -23.70 -0.02 -16.14
C GLU A 357 -22.23 0.36 -16.36
N LEU A 358 -21.93 1.65 -16.23
CA LEU A 358 -20.57 2.19 -16.14
C LEU A 358 -20.37 2.81 -14.76
N LEU A 359 -19.12 3.03 -14.37
CA LEU A 359 -18.76 3.73 -13.13
C LEU A 359 -19.33 5.16 -13.15
N PRO A 360 -19.73 5.72 -11.99
CA PRO A 360 -20.13 7.12 -11.90
C PRO A 360 -18.94 8.04 -12.20
N PHE A 361 -19.19 9.27 -12.64
CA PHE A 361 -18.12 10.25 -12.82
C PHE A 361 -17.69 10.86 -11.49
N SER A 362 -16.41 11.19 -11.38
CA SER A 362 -15.89 11.99 -10.29
C SER A 362 -16.50 13.40 -10.32
N PRO A 363 -16.95 13.93 -9.16
CA PRO A 363 -17.43 15.31 -9.08
C PRO A 363 -16.30 16.34 -9.23
N LEU A 364 -15.05 15.89 -9.23
CA LEU A 364 -13.89 16.75 -9.43
C LEU A 364 -13.80 17.17 -10.90
N HIS A 365 -14.12 18.43 -11.16
CA HIS A 365 -13.96 19.06 -12.47
C HIS A 365 -12.46 19.35 -12.72
N ALA A 366 -11.77 18.34 -13.25
CA ALA A 366 -10.37 18.38 -13.67
C ALA A 366 -10.25 17.87 -15.12
N ASN A 367 -9.38 18.49 -15.91
CA ASN A 367 -9.12 18.11 -17.30
C ASN A 367 -8.11 16.95 -17.41
N MET A 368 -7.81 16.24 -16.31
CA MET A 368 -6.92 15.08 -16.29
C MET A 368 -7.37 13.98 -17.26
N CYS A 369 -8.68 13.72 -17.33
CA CYS A 369 -9.26 12.75 -18.27
C CYS A 369 -9.84 13.40 -19.54
N ALA A 370 -9.83 14.74 -19.62
CA ALA A 370 -10.26 15.49 -20.79
C ALA A 370 -9.15 15.48 -21.86
N THR A 371 -8.91 14.29 -22.40
CA THR A 371 -7.83 14.01 -23.35
C THR A 371 -8.35 13.78 -24.77
N ARG A 372 -9.67 13.65 -24.96
CA ARG A 372 -10.23 13.14 -26.22
C ARG A 372 -9.94 14.08 -27.38
N ARG A 373 -10.29 15.37 -27.27
CA ARG A 373 -10.12 16.34 -28.37
C ARG A 373 -8.68 16.38 -28.87
N ARG A 374 -7.73 16.34 -27.92
CA ARG A 374 -6.29 16.36 -28.20
C ARG A 374 -5.82 15.06 -28.83
N VAL A 375 -6.22 13.91 -28.29
CA VAL A 375 -5.77 12.60 -28.78
C VAL A 375 -6.37 12.26 -30.15
N THR A 376 -7.61 12.68 -30.45
CA THR A 376 -8.27 12.45 -31.74
C THR A 376 -8.05 13.57 -32.75
N ASN A 377 -7.42 14.67 -32.34
CA ASN A 377 -7.28 15.89 -33.15
C ASN A 377 -8.63 16.41 -33.68
N ASP A 378 -9.67 16.36 -32.83
CA ASP A 378 -11.02 16.83 -33.14
C ASP A 378 -11.48 17.78 -32.04
N SER A 379 -11.50 19.09 -32.33
CA SER A 379 -11.89 20.13 -31.38
C SER A 379 -13.38 20.06 -30.98
N ASN A 380 -14.22 19.40 -31.78
CA ASN A 380 -15.64 19.24 -31.51
C ASN A 380 -15.95 17.99 -30.67
N ALA A 381 -14.96 17.13 -30.44
CA ALA A 381 -15.15 15.91 -29.66
C ALA A 381 -15.61 16.23 -28.22
N GLN A 382 -16.57 15.45 -27.72
CA GLN A 382 -17.06 15.60 -26.35
C GLN A 382 -16.04 15.00 -25.36
N GLU A 383 -15.56 15.84 -24.44
CA GLU A 383 -14.68 15.40 -23.34
C GLU A 383 -15.44 14.59 -22.28
N VAL A 384 -14.70 13.74 -21.58
CA VAL A 384 -15.22 12.80 -20.58
C VAL A 384 -14.50 13.01 -19.24
N PRO A 385 -15.22 13.22 -18.13
CA PRO A 385 -14.62 13.26 -16.81
C PRO A 385 -14.02 11.91 -16.40
N CYS A 386 -13.11 11.94 -15.43
CA CYS A 386 -12.61 10.72 -14.81
C CYS A 386 -13.74 9.95 -14.12
N PHE A 387 -13.67 8.63 -14.12
CA PHE A 387 -14.55 7.79 -13.32
C PHE A 387 -14.25 7.92 -11.82
N LEU A 388 -15.20 7.49 -11.01
CA LEU A 388 -15.09 7.39 -9.56
C LEU A 388 -15.21 5.92 -9.16
N GLY A 389 -14.26 5.46 -8.34
CA GLY A 389 -14.25 4.13 -7.74
C GLY A 389 -13.78 4.18 -6.29
N GLY A 390 -13.62 3.01 -5.67
CA GLY A 390 -13.08 2.87 -4.31
C GLY A 390 -11.61 3.26 -4.19
N ASP A 391 -10.85 3.13 -5.28
CA ASP A 391 -9.47 3.60 -5.38
C ASP A 391 -9.35 4.76 -6.40
N VAL A 392 -8.49 5.73 -6.08
CA VAL A 392 -8.31 6.96 -6.86
C VAL A 392 -7.57 6.77 -8.19
N ARG A 393 -6.97 5.59 -8.41
CA ARG A 393 -6.22 5.23 -9.63
C ARG A 393 -7.09 4.50 -10.66
N VAL A 394 -8.41 4.47 -10.49
CA VAL A 394 -9.35 3.78 -11.40
C VAL A 394 -9.21 4.14 -12.89
N ASP A 395 -8.83 5.39 -13.18
CA ASP A 395 -8.59 5.89 -14.55
C ASP A 395 -7.12 5.84 -14.98
N GLU A 396 -6.24 5.20 -14.20
CA GLU A 396 -4.81 5.14 -14.52
C GLU A 396 -4.62 4.60 -15.93
N ASN A 397 -5.29 3.50 -16.29
CA ASN A 397 -5.40 3.01 -17.67
C ASN A 397 -6.76 2.35 -17.92
N ILE A 398 -7.18 2.28 -19.19
CA ILE A 398 -8.51 1.78 -19.59
C ILE A 398 -8.74 0.28 -19.29
N ALA A 399 -7.68 -0.53 -19.19
CA ALA A 399 -7.82 -1.94 -18.81
C ALA A 399 -8.17 -2.06 -17.31
N LEU A 400 -7.53 -1.28 -16.45
CA LEU A 400 -7.88 -1.18 -15.04
C LEU A 400 -9.31 -0.65 -14.86
N THR A 401 -9.69 0.41 -15.57
CA THR A 401 -11.07 0.94 -15.57
C THR A 401 -12.10 -0.14 -15.95
N SER A 402 -11.75 -1.01 -16.89
CA SER A 402 -12.60 -2.13 -17.33
C SER A 402 -12.80 -3.16 -16.22
N LEU A 403 -11.75 -3.50 -15.46
CA LEU A 403 -11.87 -4.39 -14.29
C LEU A 403 -12.75 -3.76 -13.19
N HIS A 404 -12.53 -2.49 -12.83
CA HIS A 404 -13.38 -1.79 -11.87
C HIS A 404 -14.86 -1.79 -12.30
N THR A 405 -15.13 -1.55 -13.58
CA THR A 405 -16.49 -1.58 -14.14
C THR A 405 -17.10 -2.98 -14.04
N MET A 406 -16.33 -4.03 -14.36
CA MET A 406 -16.79 -5.42 -14.27
C MET A 406 -17.17 -5.81 -12.83
N PHE A 407 -16.34 -5.46 -11.83
CA PHE A 407 -16.63 -5.78 -10.43
C PHE A 407 -17.73 -4.89 -9.81
N LEU A 408 -17.90 -3.65 -10.28
CA LEU A 408 -19.09 -2.84 -9.95
C LEU A 408 -20.38 -3.55 -10.41
N ARG A 409 -20.40 -4.02 -11.67
CA ARG A 409 -21.55 -4.75 -12.23
C ARG A 409 -21.83 -6.01 -11.43
N GLU A 410 -20.80 -6.75 -11.02
CA GLU A 410 -20.97 -7.98 -10.24
C GLU A 410 -21.59 -7.70 -8.86
N HIS A 411 -21.16 -6.64 -8.17
CA HIS A 411 -21.81 -6.24 -6.92
C HIS A 411 -23.31 -5.99 -7.12
N ASN A 412 -23.65 -5.18 -8.12
CA ASN A 412 -25.05 -4.85 -8.40
C ASN A 412 -25.86 -6.09 -8.84
N ARG A 413 -25.25 -7.03 -9.56
CA ARG A 413 -25.87 -8.31 -9.91
C ARG A 413 -26.15 -9.14 -8.65
N LEU A 414 -25.17 -9.30 -7.77
CA LEU A 414 -25.32 -10.05 -6.51
C LEU A 414 -26.40 -9.43 -5.62
N ALA A 415 -26.38 -8.12 -5.41
CA ALA A 415 -27.37 -7.42 -4.59
C ALA A 415 -28.80 -7.62 -5.13
N ARG A 416 -29.01 -7.56 -6.45
CA ARG A 416 -30.31 -7.83 -7.08
C ARG A 416 -30.76 -9.28 -6.88
N GLU A 417 -29.89 -10.25 -7.06
CA GLU A 417 -30.22 -11.66 -6.88
C GLU A 417 -30.48 -12.01 -5.41
N LEU A 418 -29.73 -11.41 -4.47
CA LEU A 418 -29.98 -11.53 -3.04
C LEU A 418 -31.31 -10.91 -2.63
N LYS A 419 -31.70 -9.75 -3.19
CA LYS A 419 -33.02 -9.15 -2.93
C LYS A 419 -34.16 -10.05 -3.42
N LYS A 420 -34.01 -10.70 -4.57
CA LYS A 420 -34.99 -11.69 -5.06
C LYS A 420 -35.07 -12.89 -4.12
N LEU A 421 -33.93 -13.33 -3.59
CA LEU A 421 -33.84 -14.49 -2.72
C LEU A 421 -34.37 -14.24 -1.30
N ASN A 422 -34.11 -13.03 -0.78
CA ASN A 422 -34.46 -12.57 0.56
C ASN A 422 -35.17 -11.19 0.46
N PRO A 423 -36.46 -11.13 0.07
CA PRO A 423 -37.16 -9.85 -0.14
C PRO A 423 -37.23 -8.94 1.08
N TRP A 424 -37.13 -9.50 2.30
CA TRP A 424 -37.17 -8.80 3.58
C TRP A 424 -35.83 -8.18 4.00
N TRP A 425 -34.71 -8.48 3.32
CA TRP A 425 -33.44 -7.81 3.59
C TRP A 425 -33.51 -6.32 3.21
N ASP A 426 -32.99 -5.49 4.11
CA ASP A 426 -32.83 -4.07 3.87
C ASP A 426 -31.60 -3.77 2.99
N SER A 427 -31.47 -2.51 2.57
CA SER A 427 -30.39 -2.10 1.67
C SER A 427 -29.00 -2.22 2.28
N GLU A 428 -28.87 -2.12 3.60
CA GLU A 428 -27.60 -2.31 4.30
C GLU A 428 -27.17 -3.77 4.26
N THR A 429 -28.07 -4.69 4.62
CA THR A 429 -27.82 -6.14 4.58
C THR A 429 -27.46 -6.59 3.17
N LEU A 430 -28.19 -6.13 2.15
CA LEU A 430 -27.91 -6.45 0.74
C LEU A 430 -26.54 -5.96 0.30
N TYR A 431 -26.19 -4.71 0.63
CA TYR A 431 -24.88 -4.15 0.33
C TYR A 431 -23.76 -4.94 1.00
N GLN A 432 -23.91 -5.24 2.30
CA GLN A 432 -22.87 -5.93 3.08
C GLN A 432 -22.72 -7.40 2.66
N GLU A 433 -23.80 -8.13 2.39
CA GLU A 433 -23.71 -9.52 1.90
C GLU A 433 -23.11 -9.59 0.49
N ALA A 434 -23.52 -8.70 -0.42
CA ALA A 434 -22.89 -8.61 -1.74
C ALA A 434 -21.39 -8.25 -1.63
N ARG A 435 -21.03 -7.27 -0.79
CA ARG A 435 -19.63 -6.91 -0.49
C ARG A 435 -18.83 -8.07 0.09
N LYS A 436 -19.42 -8.83 1.01
CA LYS A 436 -18.80 -9.98 1.66
C LYS A 436 -18.54 -11.13 0.69
N ILE A 437 -19.51 -11.45 -0.18
CA ILE A 437 -19.33 -12.45 -1.27
C ILE A 437 -18.24 -11.99 -2.23
N MET A 438 -18.25 -10.72 -2.64
CA MET A 438 -17.26 -10.15 -3.54
C MET A 438 -15.84 -10.21 -2.95
N GLY A 439 -15.68 -9.88 -1.67
CA GLY A 439 -14.40 -10.05 -0.97
C GLY A 439 -13.93 -11.51 -1.00
N ALA A 440 -14.83 -12.47 -0.77
CA ALA A 440 -14.50 -13.90 -0.87
C ALA A 440 -14.12 -14.33 -2.29
N TYR A 441 -14.79 -13.83 -3.33
CA TYR A 441 -14.38 -14.06 -4.72
C TYR A 441 -12.95 -13.61 -4.96
N ASN A 442 -12.63 -12.38 -4.56
CA ASN A 442 -11.30 -11.82 -4.71
C ASN A 442 -10.25 -12.69 -4.00
N GLN A 443 -10.52 -13.09 -2.75
CA GLN A 443 -9.66 -14.00 -1.98
C GLN A 443 -9.43 -15.34 -2.70
N VAL A 444 -10.48 -15.94 -3.25
CA VAL A 444 -10.41 -17.20 -4.02
C VAL A 444 -9.56 -17.01 -5.28
N PHE A 445 -9.86 -16.02 -6.11
CA PHE A 445 -9.12 -15.78 -7.36
C PHE A 445 -7.64 -15.55 -7.09
N ILE A 446 -7.33 -14.78 -6.05
CA ILE A 446 -5.94 -14.44 -5.73
C ILE A 446 -5.15 -15.66 -5.26
N PHE A 447 -5.66 -16.43 -4.30
CA PHE A 447 -4.91 -17.55 -3.74
C PHE A 447 -4.92 -18.81 -4.60
N ARG A 448 -6.03 -19.06 -5.31
CA ARG A 448 -6.19 -20.27 -6.12
C ARG A 448 -5.66 -20.08 -7.53
N ASP A 449 -5.91 -18.91 -8.15
CA ASP A 449 -5.73 -18.74 -9.60
C ASP A 449 -4.57 -17.79 -9.94
N TYR A 450 -4.24 -16.81 -9.09
CA TYR A 450 -3.21 -15.81 -9.41
C TYR A 450 -1.84 -16.14 -8.79
N LEU A 451 -1.77 -16.31 -7.47
CA LEU A 451 -0.51 -16.48 -6.74
C LEU A 451 0.35 -17.65 -7.22
N PRO A 452 -0.20 -18.82 -7.62
CA PRO A 452 0.61 -19.91 -8.16
C PRO A 452 1.50 -19.49 -9.34
N HIS A 453 0.98 -18.66 -10.23
CA HIS A 453 1.69 -18.15 -11.41
C HIS A 453 2.73 -17.07 -11.08
N ILE A 454 2.67 -16.50 -9.87
CA ILE A 454 3.58 -15.45 -9.45
C ILE A 454 4.71 -16.03 -8.60
N VAL A 455 4.39 -16.62 -7.45
CA VAL A 455 5.41 -17.03 -6.46
C VAL A 455 5.98 -18.42 -6.73
N GLY A 456 5.37 -19.20 -7.63
CA GLY A 456 5.83 -20.52 -8.03
C GLY A 456 5.50 -21.65 -7.05
N ASP A 457 5.79 -22.87 -7.48
CA ASP A 457 5.34 -24.13 -6.84
C ASP A 457 5.85 -24.30 -5.40
N GLU A 458 7.11 -23.93 -5.15
CA GLU A 458 7.76 -24.09 -3.86
C GLU A 458 7.13 -23.17 -2.80
N ALA A 459 6.94 -21.89 -3.12
CA ALA A 459 6.30 -20.97 -2.19
C ALA A 459 4.82 -21.32 -1.95
N MET A 460 4.12 -21.79 -2.97
CA MET A 460 2.74 -22.28 -2.82
C MET A 460 2.67 -23.47 -1.85
N SER A 461 3.53 -24.47 -2.02
CA SER A 461 3.53 -25.67 -1.18
C SER A 461 4.02 -25.38 0.26
N MET A 462 5.11 -24.62 0.42
CA MET A 462 5.77 -24.43 1.71
C MET A 462 5.19 -23.28 2.55
N LYS A 463 4.62 -22.24 1.93
CA LYS A 463 4.17 -21.02 2.65
C LYS A 463 2.68 -20.73 2.51
N LEU A 464 2.12 -20.92 1.32
CA LEU A 464 0.75 -20.50 0.98
C LEU A 464 -0.25 -21.65 0.85
N GLY A 465 0.12 -22.88 1.22
CA GLY A 465 -0.69 -24.09 1.09
C GLY A 465 -1.98 -24.07 1.90
N ARG A 466 -2.35 -25.19 2.52
CA ARG A 466 -3.61 -25.29 3.28
C ARG A 466 -3.71 -24.18 4.33
N TYR A 467 -4.87 -23.51 4.40
CA TYR A 467 -5.13 -22.47 5.39
C TYR A 467 -5.15 -23.08 6.81
N PRO A 468 -4.29 -22.60 7.74
CA PRO A 468 -4.21 -23.16 9.09
C PRO A 468 -5.27 -22.60 10.05
N GLY A 469 -6.01 -21.56 9.66
CA GLY A 469 -6.92 -20.82 10.54
C GLY A 469 -6.45 -19.39 10.81
N TYR A 470 -7.32 -18.61 11.43
CA TYR A 470 -7.04 -17.25 11.88
C TYR A 470 -6.16 -17.28 13.14
N ASP A 471 -5.11 -16.47 13.16
CA ASP A 471 -4.26 -16.25 14.33
C ASP A 471 -4.23 -14.75 14.66
N PRO A 472 -4.78 -14.33 15.82
CA PRO A 472 -4.83 -12.92 16.21
C PRO A 472 -3.45 -12.35 16.57
N ASN A 473 -2.39 -13.17 16.66
CA ASN A 473 -1.02 -12.72 16.90
C ASN A 473 -0.25 -12.47 15.60
N VAL A 474 -0.77 -12.89 14.45
CA VAL A 474 -0.19 -12.56 13.15
C VAL A 474 -0.49 -11.09 12.85
N ASP A 475 0.56 -10.33 12.53
CA ASP A 475 0.42 -8.94 12.10
C ASP A 475 0.19 -8.85 10.58
N PRO A 476 -1.05 -8.57 10.13
CA PRO A 476 -1.44 -8.53 8.72
C PRO A 476 -0.98 -7.25 8.00
N ARG A 477 -0.41 -6.24 8.68
CA ARG A 477 -0.04 -4.99 8.00
C ARG A 477 0.84 -5.25 6.78
N ILE A 478 0.60 -4.49 5.71
CA ILE A 478 1.45 -4.54 4.53
C ILE A 478 2.87 -4.10 4.88
N ALA A 479 3.86 -4.89 4.50
CA ALA A 479 5.26 -4.55 4.68
C ALA A 479 5.70 -3.46 3.70
N ASN A 480 6.52 -2.54 4.17
CA ASN A 480 7.01 -1.42 3.35
C ASN A 480 7.81 -1.94 2.13
N VAL A 481 8.60 -3.00 2.30
CA VAL A 481 9.33 -3.66 1.20
C VAL A 481 8.40 -4.32 0.16
N PHE A 482 7.23 -4.80 0.59
CA PHE A 482 6.25 -5.38 -0.32
C PHE A 482 5.68 -4.31 -1.26
N SER A 483 5.16 -3.21 -0.71
CA SER A 483 4.55 -2.12 -1.49
C SER A 483 5.59 -1.32 -2.31
N THR A 484 6.79 -1.10 -1.74
CA THR A 484 7.78 -0.23 -2.37
C THR A 484 8.67 -0.96 -3.39
N ALA A 485 8.81 -2.28 -3.26
CA ALA A 485 9.69 -3.07 -4.11
C ALA A 485 9.04 -4.36 -4.63
N ALA A 486 8.80 -5.35 -3.76
CA ALA A 486 8.54 -6.71 -4.20
C ALA A 486 7.32 -6.83 -5.13
N TYR A 487 6.20 -6.17 -4.81
CA TYR A 487 4.98 -6.26 -5.60
C TYR A 487 4.99 -5.38 -6.87
N ARG A 488 6.02 -4.52 -7.02
CA ARG A 488 6.26 -3.75 -8.25
C ARG A 488 7.05 -4.52 -9.30
N PHE A 489 7.25 -5.83 -9.12
CA PHE A 489 7.82 -6.70 -10.15
C PHE A 489 7.01 -6.63 -11.45
N ALA A 490 5.68 -6.50 -11.34
CA ALA A 490 4.74 -6.50 -12.45
C ALA A 490 4.97 -5.36 -13.44
N HIS A 491 5.72 -4.31 -13.07
CA HIS A 491 6.09 -3.25 -14.01
C HIS A 491 6.92 -3.78 -15.19
N LEU A 492 7.66 -4.87 -15.02
CA LEU A 492 8.41 -5.53 -16.10
C LEU A 492 7.50 -6.41 -17.00
N ALA A 493 6.27 -6.68 -16.59
CA ALA A 493 5.29 -7.46 -17.33
C ALA A 493 4.25 -6.60 -18.08
N ILE A 494 4.43 -5.27 -18.07
CA ILE A 494 3.57 -4.31 -18.77
C ILE A 494 3.83 -4.36 -20.28
N GLN A 495 2.78 -4.61 -21.07
CA GLN A 495 2.82 -4.51 -22.53
C GLN A 495 2.82 -3.03 -22.98
N PRO A 496 3.48 -2.69 -24.09
CA PRO A 496 3.45 -1.32 -24.64
C PRO A 496 2.12 -0.98 -25.30
N MET A 497 1.24 -1.98 -25.52
CA MET A 497 -0.06 -1.86 -26.17
C MET A 497 -1.14 -2.55 -25.32
N LEU A 498 -2.34 -1.99 -25.33
CA LEU A 498 -3.56 -2.63 -24.87
C LEU A 498 -4.31 -3.16 -26.09
N THR A 499 -4.36 -4.48 -26.22
CA THR A 499 -5.05 -5.15 -27.33
C THR A 499 -6.55 -5.10 -27.13
N ARG A 500 -7.30 -4.90 -28.22
CA ARG A 500 -8.76 -4.92 -28.25
C ARG A 500 -9.22 -5.91 -29.31
N LEU A 501 -9.99 -6.91 -28.91
CA LEU A 501 -10.42 -7.99 -29.80
C LEU A 501 -11.93 -7.97 -30.02
N ASP A 502 -12.37 -8.36 -31.21
CA ASP A 502 -13.79 -8.56 -31.54
C ASP A 502 -14.36 -9.86 -30.93
N GLU A 503 -15.63 -10.16 -31.20
CA GLU A 503 -16.29 -11.37 -30.70
C GLU A 503 -15.65 -12.70 -31.14
N ASN A 504 -14.83 -12.69 -32.20
CA ASN A 504 -14.09 -13.86 -32.70
C ASN A 504 -12.65 -13.92 -32.18
N TYR A 505 -12.32 -13.08 -31.19
CA TYR A 505 -10.97 -12.94 -30.64
C TYR A 505 -9.94 -12.53 -31.72
N GLN A 506 -10.37 -11.74 -32.72
CA GLN A 506 -9.51 -11.19 -33.76
C GLN A 506 -9.34 -9.68 -33.59
N GLU A 507 -8.24 -9.15 -34.12
CA GLU A 507 -8.07 -7.71 -34.24
C GLU A 507 -9.07 -7.17 -35.26
N ASN A 508 -9.71 -6.04 -34.91
CA ASN A 508 -10.71 -5.42 -35.77
C ASN A 508 -10.45 -3.91 -35.87
N ALA A 509 -10.54 -3.38 -37.09
CA ALA A 509 -10.41 -1.96 -37.38
C ALA A 509 -11.39 -1.07 -36.61
N SER A 510 -12.57 -1.58 -36.22
CA SER A 510 -13.54 -0.83 -35.41
C SER A 510 -13.07 -0.55 -33.98
N ASN A 511 -12.16 -1.36 -33.44
CA ASN A 511 -11.61 -1.21 -32.09
C ASN A 511 -10.08 -1.47 -32.11
N PRO A 512 -9.28 -0.55 -32.66
CA PRO A 512 -7.85 -0.80 -32.91
C PRO A 512 -7.05 -0.93 -31.61
N ASN A 513 -5.92 -1.62 -31.58
CA ASN A 513 -5.06 -1.67 -30.39
C ASN A 513 -4.59 -0.26 -29.96
N VAL A 514 -4.47 -0.03 -28.64
CA VAL A 514 -4.14 1.29 -28.10
C VAL A 514 -2.72 1.27 -27.51
N PRO A 515 -1.80 2.15 -27.96
CA PRO A 515 -0.53 2.33 -27.26
C PRO A 515 -0.77 2.75 -25.82
N LEU A 516 -0.10 2.10 -24.87
CA LEU A 516 -0.35 2.28 -23.44
C LEU A 516 -0.24 3.75 -23.02
N PHE A 517 0.74 4.48 -23.56
CA PHE A 517 0.92 5.91 -23.29
C PHE A 517 -0.27 6.79 -23.71
N LYS A 518 -1.07 6.34 -24.69
CA LYS A 518 -2.35 6.96 -25.13
C LYS A 518 -3.58 6.38 -24.43
N ALA A 519 -3.40 5.38 -23.59
CA ALA A 519 -4.45 4.72 -22.84
C ALA A 519 -4.56 5.25 -21.40
N PHE A 520 -3.53 5.94 -20.90
CA PHE A 520 -3.57 6.58 -19.59
C PHE A 520 -4.61 7.70 -19.53
N PHE A 521 -5.43 7.75 -18.47
CA PHE A 521 -6.44 8.79 -18.24
C PHE A 521 -7.33 9.08 -19.46
N SER A 522 -7.78 8.02 -20.13
CA SER A 522 -8.60 8.11 -21.35
C SER A 522 -9.94 7.35 -21.24
N PRO A 523 -10.77 7.61 -20.20
CA PRO A 523 -12.03 6.90 -19.99
C PRO A 523 -13.01 7.06 -21.16
N TRP A 524 -12.85 8.10 -21.97
CA TRP A 524 -13.61 8.30 -23.20
C TRP A 524 -13.50 7.13 -24.18
N ARG A 525 -12.40 6.36 -24.17
CA ARG A 525 -12.27 5.16 -25.01
C ARG A 525 -13.23 4.05 -24.58
N VAL A 526 -13.45 3.88 -23.27
CA VAL A 526 -14.46 2.94 -22.76
C VAL A 526 -15.86 3.37 -23.20
N ILE A 527 -16.14 4.68 -23.24
CA ILE A 527 -17.47 5.21 -23.60
C ILE A 527 -17.73 5.19 -25.11
N PHE A 528 -16.76 5.61 -25.91
CA PHE A 528 -16.95 5.88 -27.35
C PHE A 528 -16.24 4.89 -28.28
N GLU A 529 -15.41 3.98 -27.76
CA GLU A 529 -14.65 3.00 -28.57
C GLU A 529 -14.90 1.56 -28.09
N GLY A 530 -16.18 1.17 -27.99
CA GLY A 530 -16.59 -0.24 -27.93
C GLY A 530 -16.88 -0.82 -26.54
N GLY A 531 -16.90 -0.03 -25.47
CA GLY A 531 -17.19 -0.53 -24.12
C GLY A 531 -16.00 -1.26 -23.50
N ILE A 532 -16.28 -2.12 -22.51
CA ILE A 532 -15.23 -2.92 -21.86
C ILE A 532 -14.98 -4.27 -22.55
N ASP A 533 -15.94 -4.78 -23.33
CA ASP A 533 -15.87 -6.12 -23.91
C ASP A 533 -14.61 -6.35 -24.78
N PRO A 534 -14.23 -5.46 -25.72
CA PRO A 534 -13.05 -5.67 -26.54
C PRO A 534 -11.75 -5.70 -25.73
N LEU A 535 -11.68 -4.88 -24.66
CA LEU A 535 -10.54 -4.84 -23.75
C LEU A 535 -10.45 -6.13 -22.93
N ILE A 536 -11.56 -6.59 -22.35
CA ILE A 536 -11.57 -7.84 -21.58
C ILE A 536 -11.17 -9.03 -22.46
N ARG A 537 -11.69 -9.15 -23.69
CA ARG A 537 -11.23 -10.18 -24.65
C ARG A 537 -9.74 -10.04 -24.94
N GLY A 538 -9.26 -8.81 -25.13
CA GLY A 538 -7.85 -8.53 -25.33
C GLY A 538 -6.97 -9.01 -24.17
N LEU A 539 -7.40 -8.78 -22.92
CA LEU A 539 -6.69 -9.20 -21.72
C LEU A 539 -6.61 -10.72 -21.56
N VAL A 540 -7.71 -11.44 -21.83
CA VAL A 540 -7.75 -12.91 -21.66
C VAL A 540 -7.37 -13.67 -22.94
N GLY A 541 -7.22 -12.99 -24.06
CA GLY A 541 -6.91 -13.58 -25.37
C GLY A 541 -5.46 -13.39 -25.83
N ASN A 542 -4.74 -12.40 -25.31
CA ASN A 542 -3.36 -12.10 -25.70
C ASN A 542 -2.36 -12.39 -24.58
N PRO A 543 -1.09 -12.65 -24.91
CA PRO A 543 -0.05 -12.92 -23.92
C PRO A 543 0.33 -11.67 -23.12
N ALA A 544 0.72 -11.89 -21.86
CA ALA A 544 1.45 -10.90 -21.09
C ALA A 544 2.84 -10.64 -21.70
N LYS A 545 3.52 -9.58 -21.25
CA LYS A 545 4.95 -9.41 -21.54
C LYS A 545 5.75 -10.27 -20.56
N LEU A 546 6.76 -10.97 -21.06
CA LEU A 546 7.75 -11.64 -20.22
C LEU A 546 8.84 -10.65 -19.79
N GLY A 547 9.06 -10.50 -18.48
CA GLY A 547 10.09 -9.61 -17.92
C GLY A 547 11.48 -10.24 -17.94
N THR A 548 12.18 -10.26 -19.08
CA THR A 548 13.52 -10.85 -19.17
C THR A 548 14.62 -9.90 -18.68
N GLN A 549 15.81 -10.45 -18.40
CA GLN A 549 16.98 -9.68 -17.93
C GLN A 549 17.56 -8.72 -18.98
N GLU A 550 17.27 -8.96 -20.26
CA GLU A 550 17.70 -8.15 -21.39
C GLU A 550 16.64 -7.14 -21.82
N ASN A 551 15.35 -7.41 -21.55
CA ASN A 551 14.20 -6.59 -21.95
C ASN A 551 13.30 -6.33 -20.74
N MET A 552 13.79 -5.51 -19.80
CA MET A 552 13.11 -5.25 -18.52
C MET A 552 11.89 -4.32 -18.68
N LEU A 553 12.10 -3.02 -18.95
CA LEU A 553 11.02 -2.03 -19.05
C LEU A 553 10.83 -1.51 -20.48
N VAL A 554 9.56 -1.43 -20.89
CA VAL A 554 9.15 -0.83 -22.17
C VAL A 554 9.19 0.69 -22.10
N ASP A 555 9.44 1.35 -23.24
CA ASP A 555 9.52 2.81 -23.29
C ASP A 555 8.19 3.49 -22.94
N ALA A 556 7.05 2.80 -23.11
CA ALA A 556 5.74 3.30 -22.69
C ALA A 556 5.68 3.69 -21.18
N VAL A 557 6.50 3.07 -20.32
CA VAL A 557 6.58 3.39 -18.88
C VAL A 557 7.96 3.87 -18.44
N ARG A 558 9.02 3.64 -19.22
CA ARG A 558 10.38 4.12 -18.92
C ARG A 558 10.65 5.52 -19.47
N GLU A 559 10.07 5.86 -20.63
CA GLU A 559 10.31 7.13 -21.32
C GLU A 559 9.05 7.92 -21.62
N ARG A 560 7.87 7.31 -21.50
CA ARG A 560 6.58 7.91 -21.89
C ARG A 560 5.51 7.76 -20.80
N LEU A 561 5.90 7.56 -19.54
CA LEU A 561 4.95 7.40 -18.44
C LEU A 561 4.07 8.65 -18.32
N PHE A 562 2.76 8.44 -18.48
CA PHE A 562 1.73 9.49 -18.55
C PHE A 562 1.96 10.53 -19.65
N GLN A 563 2.77 10.23 -20.67
CA GLN A 563 2.97 11.11 -21.80
C GLN A 563 1.85 10.90 -22.81
N PHE A 564 0.81 11.74 -22.80
CA PHE A 564 -0.22 11.74 -23.84
C PHE A 564 -0.01 12.86 -24.85
N VAL A 565 0.58 14.01 -24.45
CA VAL A 565 0.79 15.20 -25.32
C VAL A 565 1.99 16.09 -24.93
N GLU A 566 2.80 15.71 -23.95
CA GLU A 566 3.81 16.60 -23.32
C GLU A 566 5.26 16.18 -23.61
N HIS A 567 6.19 17.14 -23.53
CA HIS A 567 7.62 16.86 -23.74
C HIS A 567 8.31 16.25 -22.49
N LEU A 568 7.78 16.49 -21.28
CA LEU A 568 8.32 15.95 -20.04
C LEU A 568 7.56 14.68 -19.62
N ALA A 569 8.10 13.52 -19.96
CA ALA A 569 7.62 12.23 -19.49
C ALA A 569 8.39 11.73 -18.25
N LEU A 570 7.72 10.96 -17.40
CA LEU A 570 8.34 10.33 -16.23
C LEU A 570 9.01 8.99 -16.60
N ASP A 571 9.79 8.45 -15.66
CA ASP A 571 10.43 7.13 -15.76
C ASP A 571 10.06 6.27 -14.55
N LEU A 572 9.27 5.23 -14.78
CA LEU A 572 8.75 4.36 -13.73
C LEU A 572 9.84 3.58 -12.98
N GLY A 573 10.89 3.14 -13.68
CA GLY A 573 12.01 2.42 -13.08
C GLY A 573 12.82 3.32 -12.15
N SER A 574 13.12 4.53 -12.62
CA SER A 574 13.78 5.56 -11.81
C SER A 574 12.94 5.94 -10.58
N LEU A 575 11.62 6.11 -10.74
CA LEU A 575 10.69 6.38 -9.64
C LEU A 575 10.65 5.25 -8.61
N ASN A 576 10.70 3.99 -9.04
CA ASN A 576 10.72 2.83 -8.14
C ASN A 576 11.97 2.83 -7.24
N MET A 577 13.15 2.99 -7.84
CA MET A 577 14.41 3.03 -7.07
C MET A 577 14.47 4.26 -6.17
N GLN A 578 14.07 5.44 -6.67
CA GLN A 578 14.02 6.66 -5.87
C GLN A 578 13.06 6.52 -4.68
N ARG A 579 11.91 5.87 -4.87
CA ARG A 579 10.94 5.59 -3.80
C ARG A 579 11.48 4.61 -2.76
N GLY A 580 12.22 3.59 -3.19
CA GLY A 580 12.95 2.70 -2.28
C GLY A 580 13.92 3.44 -1.37
N ARG A 581 14.62 4.45 -1.92
CA ARG A 581 15.52 5.33 -1.17
C ARG A 581 14.79 6.31 -0.25
N ASP A 582 13.67 6.88 -0.69
CA ASP A 582 12.77 7.72 0.14
C ASP A 582 12.22 6.97 1.36
N HIS A 583 11.81 5.71 1.15
CA HIS A 583 11.29 4.84 2.21
C HIS A 583 12.41 4.18 3.03
N ALA A 584 13.68 4.50 2.75
CA ALA A 584 14.85 3.95 3.44
C ALA A 584 14.84 2.41 3.54
N ILE A 585 14.50 1.76 2.43
CA ILE A 585 14.47 0.30 2.34
C ILE A 585 15.91 -0.23 2.34
N PRO A 586 16.24 -1.22 3.19
CA PRO A 586 17.53 -1.88 3.13
C PRO A 586 17.85 -2.44 1.74
N ARG A 587 19.15 -2.54 1.44
CA ARG A 587 19.63 -2.91 0.11
C ARG A 587 19.54 -4.43 -0.12
N TYR A 588 19.74 -4.85 -1.37
CA TYR A 588 19.50 -6.20 -1.87
C TYR A 588 19.98 -7.33 -0.94
N ASN A 589 21.25 -7.33 -0.52
CA ASN A 589 21.80 -8.40 0.34
C ASN A 589 21.13 -8.51 1.72
N ALA A 590 20.61 -7.43 2.28
CA ALA A 590 19.89 -7.49 3.55
C ALA A 590 18.60 -8.31 3.42
N TRP A 591 17.91 -8.18 2.28
CA TRP A 591 16.68 -8.92 2.00
C TRP A 591 16.94 -10.36 1.54
N ARG A 592 18.03 -10.60 0.80
CA ARG A 592 18.54 -11.95 0.54
C ARG A 592 18.76 -12.71 1.85
N LYS A 593 19.47 -12.09 2.80
CA LYS A 593 19.71 -12.64 4.14
C LYS A 593 18.40 -12.90 4.89
N PHE A 594 17.46 -11.95 4.88
CA PHE A 594 16.14 -12.13 5.50
C PHE A 594 15.39 -13.36 4.97
N CYS A 595 15.51 -13.63 3.66
CA CYS A 595 14.90 -14.79 3.02
C CYS A 595 15.72 -16.09 3.12
N GLY A 596 16.84 -16.10 3.86
CA GLY A 596 17.71 -17.27 3.97
C GLY A 596 18.48 -17.60 2.69
N LEU A 597 18.66 -16.62 1.81
CA LEU A 597 19.31 -16.78 0.53
C LEU A 597 20.78 -16.32 0.57
N SER A 598 21.60 -16.78 -0.39
CA SER A 598 23.02 -16.39 -0.49
C SER A 598 23.19 -14.87 -0.66
N GLN A 599 24.25 -14.32 -0.07
CA GLN A 599 24.56 -12.88 -0.09
C GLN A 599 25.82 -12.64 -0.94
N PRO A 600 25.69 -12.43 -2.27
CA PRO A 600 26.84 -12.29 -3.14
C PRO A 600 27.73 -11.11 -2.71
N SER A 601 29.03 -11.34 -2.63
CA SER A 601 30.03 -10.37 -2.19
C SER A 601 30.77 -9.72 -3.37
N ASN A 602 30.84 -10.41 -4.50
CA ASN A 602 31.61 -10.03 -5.69
C ASN A 602 30.86 -10.34 -7.00
N GLN A 603 31.48 -10.04 -8.13
CA GLN A 603 30.89 -10.22 -9.45
C GLN A 603 30.57 -11.68 -9.80
N ALA A 604 31.45 -12.62 -9.44
CA ALA A 604 31.27 -14.04 -9.76
C ALA A 604 30.08 -14.62 -9.00
N GLU A 605 29.99 -14.33 -7.69
CA GLU A 605 28.85 -14.75 -6.87
C GLU A 605 27.54 -14.08 -7.30
N LEU A 606 27.57 -12.80 -7.68
CA LEU A 606 26.38 -12.13 -8.21
C LEU A 606 25.97 -12.74 -9.56
N ALA A 607 26.94 -13.07 -10.43
CA ALA A 607 26.67 -13.73 -11.71
C ALA A 607 26.02 -15.10 -11.52
N GLU A 608 26.43 -15.86 -10.50
CA GLU A 608 25.81 -17.13 -10.14
C GLU A 608 24.35 -16.93 -9.68
N VAL A 609 24.11 -15.98 -8.77
CA VAL A 609 22.74 -15.68 -8.29
C VAL A 609 21.81 -15.22 -9.41
N LEU A 610 22.31 -14.38 -10.33
CA LEU A 610 21.53 -13.88 -11.45
C LEU A 610 21.48 -14.84 -12.63
N ASN A 611 22.30 -15.90 -12.63
CA ASN A 611 22.57 -16.71 -13.82
C ASN A 611 22.91 -15.86 -15.06
N ASN A 612 23.63 -14.73 -14.85
CA ASN A 612 23.90 -13.76 -15.91
C ASN A 612 25.13 -12.89 -15.59
N THR A 613 26.28 -13.29 -16.11
CA THR A 613 27.57 -12.58 -15.91
C THR A 613 27.56 -11.17 -16.49
N GLY A 614 26.90 -10.96 -17.63
CA GLY A 614 26.84 -9.65 -18.29
C GLY A 614 26.03 -8.65 -17.47
N LEU A 615 24.87 -9.06 -16.97
CA LEU A 615 24.04 -8.23 -16.09
C LEU A 615 24.75 -7.95 -14.76
N ALA A 616 25.35 -8.97 -14.13
CA ALA A 616 26.14 -8.79 -12.90
C ALA A 616 27.26 -7.77 -13.08
N THR A 617 27.99 -7.84 -14.20
CA THR A 617 29.05 -6.88 -14.54
C THR A 617 28.49 -5.45 -14.65
N ARG A 618 27.42 -5.25 -15.43
CA ARG A 618 26.81 -3.91 -15.61
C ARG A 618 26.26 -3.34 -14.30
N LEU A 619 25.64 -4.17 -13.45
CA LEU A 619 25.17 -3.75 -12.13
C LEU A 619 26.33 -3.31 -11.24
N LEU A 620 27.45 -4.03 -11.21
CA LEU A 620 28.60 -3.66 -10.39
C LEU A 620 29.43 -2.50 -10.96
N GLN A 621 29.38 -2.25 -12.26
CA GLN A 621 29.92 -1.01 -12.83
C GLN A 621 29.23 0.23 -12.23
N LEU A 622 27.93 0.13 -11.91
CA LEU A 622 27.12 1.21 -11.32
C LEU A 622 27.16 1.22 -9.78
N TYR A 623 26.82 0.10 -9.15
CA TYR A 623 26.65 -0.01 -7.70
C TYR A 623 27.92 -0.35 -6.92
N ARG A 624 28.97 -0.81 -7.63
CA ARG A 624 30.29 -1.23 -7.10
C ARG A 624 30.28 -2.48 -6.22
N THR A 625 29.24 -2.73 -5.44
CA THR A 625 29.05 -3.93 -4.61
C THR A 625 27.59 -4.39 -4.64
N PRO A 626 27.30 -5.70 -4.59
CA PRO A 626 25.93 -6.20 -4.54
C PRO A 626 25.14 -5.67 -3.33
N SER A 627 25.82 -5.38 -2.22
CA SER A 627 25.23 -4.81 -1.01
C SER A 627 24.70 -3.38 -1.17
N ASN A 628 24.98 -2.70 -2.28
CA ASN A 628 24.47 -1.37 -2.60
C ASN A 628 23.28 -1.40 -3.56
N ILE A 629 22.96 -2.54 -4.18
CA ILE A 629 21.88 -2.64 -5.16
C ILE A 629 20.54 -2.33 -4.48
N ASP A 630 19.77 -1.39 -5.06
CA ASP A 630 18.42 -1.09 -4.60
C ASP A 630 17.56 -2.37 -4.69
N VAL A 631 16.81 -2.72 -3.64
CA VAL A 631 16.13 -4.04 -3.57
C VAL A 631 15.16 -4.28 -4.73
N TRP A 632 14.51 -3.24 -5.26
CA TRP A 632 13.66 -3.39 -6.44
C TRP A 632 14.47 -3.87 -7.65
N MET A 633 15.59 -3.21 -7.94
CA MET A 633 16.48 -3.56 -9.04
C MET A 633 17.09 -4.96 -8.85
N GLY A 634 17.53 -5.30 -7.64
CA GLY A 634 18.08 -6.62 -7.36
C GLY A 634 17.05 -7.74 -7.50
N GLY A 635 15.84 -7.54 -7.01
CA GLY A 635 14.79 -8.56 -7.08
C GLY A 635 14.22 -8.80 -8.48
N VAL A 636 14.06 -7.75 -9.31
CA VAL A 636 13.63 -7.92 -10.71
C VAL A 636 14.74 -8.44 -11.63
N ALA A 637 16.00 -8.42 -11.18
CA ALA A 637 17.12 -8.97 -11.91
C ALA A 637 17.29 -10.48 -11.70
N GLU A 638 16.70 -11.07 -10.64
CA GLU A 638 16.81 -12.51 -10.39
C GLU A 638 15.99 -13.32 -11.43
N PRO A 639 16.50 -14.48 -11.88
CA PRO A 639 15.77 -15.36 -12.78
C PRO A 639 14.51 -15.91 -12.10
N PHE A 640 13.46 -16.19 -12.88
CA PHE A 640 12.19 -16.69 -12.33
C PHE A 640 12.35 -18.04 -11.63
N VAL A 641 11.63 -18.21 -10.52
CA VAL A 641 11.42 -19.53 -9.92
C VAL A 641 10.54 -20.40 -10.81
N ARG A 642 10.62 -21.72 -10.64
CA ARG A 642 9.79 -22.67 -11.39
C ARG A 642 8.29 -22.38 -11.19
N GLY A 643 7.57 -22.27 -12.31
CA GLY A 643 6.13 -21.98 -12.32
C GLY A 643 5.75 -20.55 -11.94
N GLY A 644 6.72 -19.69 -11.60
CA GLY A 644 6.50 -18.32 -11.17
C GLY A 644 6.89 -17.27 -12.21
N ARG A 645 6.67 -16.00 -11.86
CA ARG A 645 7.06 -14.80 -12.63
C ARG A 645 7.86 -13.79 -11.81
N VAL A 646 8.47 -14.27 -10.73
CA VAL A 646 9.44 -13.52 -9.92
C VAL A 646 10.62 -14.41 -9.53
N GLY A 647 11.75 -13.80 -9.19
CA GLY A 647 12.90 -14.53 -8.65
C GLY A 647 12.73 -14.93 -7.18
N PRO A 648 13.66 -15.75 -6.64
CA PRO A 648 13.60 -16.30 -5.28
C PRO A 648 13.35 -15.26 -4.19
N LEU A 649 13.99 -14.09 -4.27
CA LEU A 649 13.84 -13.02 -3.29
C LEU A 649 12.39 -12.51 -3.24
N PHE A 650 11.84 -12.17 -4.41
CA PHE A 650 10.48 -11.66 -4.47
C PHE A 650 9.43 -12.74 -4.23
N SER A 651 9.68 -13.98 -4.62
CA SER A 651 8.81 -15.12 -4.24
C SER A 651 8.70 -15.22 -2.71
N CYS A 652 9.83 -15.17 -1.99
CA CYS A 652 9.85 -15.15 -0.54
C CYS A 652 9.07 -13.96 0.07
N LEU A 653 9.34 -12.74 -0.38
CA LEU A 653 8.71 -11.54 0.20
C LEU A 653 7.20 -11.48 -0.09
N ILE A 654 6.79 -11.80 -1.31
CA ILE A 654 5.38 -11.82 -1.71
C ILE A 654 4.64 -12.93 -0.94
N ALA A 655 5.17 -14.15 -0.92
CA ALA A 655 4.54 -15.27 -0.22
C ALA A 655 4.43 -15.01 1.30
N ASN A 656 5.44 -14.40 1.92
CA ASN A 656 5.35 -14.01 3.33
C ASN A 656 4.24 -12.96 3.56
N GLN A 657 4.08 -11.98 2.68
CA GLN A 657 3.02 -10.98 2.81
C GLN A 657 1.63 -11.62 2.68
N PHE A 658 1.40 -12.41 1.63
CA PHE A 658 0.12 -13.07 1.41
C PHE A 658 -0.21 -14.07 2.53
N LYS A 659 0.79 -14.79 3.07
CA LYS A 659 0.61 -15.62 4.26
C LYS A 659 0.07 -14.81 5.44
N ASN A 660 0.69 -13.66 5.74
CA ASN A 660 0.32 -12.83 6.89
C ASN A 660 -1.08 -12.24 6.76
N ILE A 661 -1.45 -11.70 5.58
CA ILE A 661 -2.79 -11.13 5.38
C ILE A 661 -3.88 -12.19 5.37
N ARG A 662 -3.56 -13.44 5.01
CA ARG A 662 -4.51 -14.57 5.11
C ARG A 662 -4.72 -15.02 6.55
N GLN A 663 -3.63 -15.18 7.31
CA GLN A 663 -3.68 -15.72 8.68
C GLN A 663 -4.09 -14.68 9.71
N GLY A 664 -3.74 -13.41 9.51
CA GLY A 664 -4.11 -12.29 10.37
C GLY A 664 -5.47 -11.66 10.06
N ASP A 665 -6.26 -12.25 9.15
CA ASP A 665 -7.58 -11.76 8.77
C ASP A 665 -8.70 -12.57 9.42
N ARG A 666 -9.34 -11.97 10.43
CA ARG A 666 -10.46 -12.59 11.16
C ARG A 666 -11.64 -12.95 10.25
N LEU A 667 -11.80 -12.20 9.15
CA LEU A 667 -12.91 -12.34 8.21
C LEU A 667 -12.48 -13.02 6.89
N TRP A 668 -11.37 -13.76 6.89
CA TRP A 668 -10.95 -14.62 5.78
C TRP A 668 -12.05 -15.64 5.42
N TYR A 669 -12.33 -15.85 4.13
CA TYR A 669 -13.50 -16.61 3.69
C TYR A 669 -13.53 -18.08 4.18
N GLU A 670 -12.37 -18.69 4.45
CA GLU A 670 -12.29 -20.05 4.99
C GLU A 670 -12.38 -20.11 6.50
N ASN A 671 -12.25 -18.98 7.20
CA ASN A 671 -12.31 -18.96 8.65
C ASN A 671 -13.70 -19.40 9.15
N GLN A 672 -13.72 -20.12 10.27
CA GLN A 672 -14.96 -20.66 10.83
C GLN A 672 -15.87 -19.52 11.31
N GLY A 673 -17.17 -19.62 11.02
CA GLY A 673 -18.16 -18.59 11.37
C GLY A 673 -18.28 -17.45 10.37
N VAL A 674 -17.30 -17.21 9.49
CA VAL A 674 -17.40 -16.15 8.45
C VAL A 674 -18.47 -16.51 7.42
N PHE A 675 -18.44 -17.74 6.92
CA PHE A 675 -19.45 -18.33 6.05
C PHE A 675 -19.86 -19.71 6.59
N SER A 676 -21.07 -20.15 6.26
CA SER A 676 -21.50 -21.53 6.53
C SER A 676 -20.73 -22.55 5.68
N PRO A 677 -20.69 -23.84 6.03
CA PRO A 677 -20.07 -24.87 5.21
C PRO A 677 -20.64 -24.92 3.77
N SER A 678 -21.94 -24.72 3.59
CA SER A 678 -22.60 -24.73 2.28
C SER A 678 -22.21 -23.50 1.45
N GLN A 679 -22.17 -22.32 2.06
CA GLN A 679 -21.66 -21.09 1.44
C GLN A 679 -20.20 -21.26 1.00
N ARG A 680 -19.32 -21.78 1.88
CA ARG A 680 -17.91 -22.03 1.53
C ARG A 680 -17.74 -23.02 0.38
N ASN A 681 -18.52 -24.09 0.33
CA ASN A 681 -18.43 -25.08 -0.74
C ASN A 681 -18.73 -24.45 -2.11
N VAL A 682 -19.69 -23.53 -2.15
CA VAL A 682 -20.08 -22.83 -3.36
C VAL A 682 -19.08 -21.71 -3.72
N LEU A 683 -18.54 -20.97 -2.74
CA LEU A 683 -17.48 -19.97 -2.98
C LEU A 683 -16.22 -20.57 -3.60
N ARG A 684 -15.86 -21.81 -3.22
CA ARG A 684 -14.70 -22.52 -3.79
C ARG A 684 -14.83 -22.78 -5.29
N THR A 685 -16.04 -22.76 -5.84
CA THR A 685 -16.28 -22.93 -7.28
C THR A 685 -16.40 -21.59 -8.03
N ALA A 686 -16.23 -20.45 -7.35
CA ALA A 686 -16.21 -19.15 -8.02
C ALA A 686 -15.10 -19.11 -9.08
N SER A 687 -15.36 -18.45 -10.22
CA SER A 687 -14.43 -18.36 -11.33
C SER A 687 -14.47 -16.97 -11.93
N LEU A 688 -13.30 -16.39 -12.21
CA LEU A 688 -13.19 -15.12 -12.93
C LEU A 688 -13.82 -15.21 -14.34
N ALA A 689 -13.75 -16.37 -15.00
CA ALA A 689 -14.42 -16.61 -16.28
C ALA A 689 -15.95 -16.42 -16.16
N ARG A 690 -16.54 -16.87 -15.04
CA ARG A 690 -17.97 -16.68 -14.76
C ARG A 690 -18.32 -15.22 -14.54
N ILE A 691 -17.49 -14.48 -13.78
CA ILE A 691 -17.67 -13.04 -13.57
C ILE A 691 -17.62 -12.28 -14.90
N ILE A 692 -16.69 -12.64 -15.80
CA ILE A 692 -16.64 -12.06 -17.15
C ILE A 692 -17.96 -12.33 -17.89
N CYS A 693 -18.41 -13.58 -17.93
CA CYS A 693 -19.63 -13.96 -18.62
C CYS A 693 -20.90 -13.28 -18.05
N ASP A 694 -21.00 -13.09 -16.73
CA ASP A 694 -22.17 -12.49 -16.08
C ASP A 694 -22.25 -10.97 -16.24
N ASN A 695 -21.11 -10.30 -16.50
CA ASN A 695 -21.00 -8.84 -16.41
C ASN A 695 -20.56 -8.16 -17.72
N THR A 696 -20.40 -8.93 -18.80
CA THR A 696 -20.02 -8.45 -20.14
C THR A 696 -21.00 -8.95 -21.20
N GLY A 697 -20.80 -8.56 -22.46
CA GLY A 697 -21.45 -9.17 -23.62
C GLY A 697 -20.64 -10.31 -24.26
N ILE A 698 -19.56 -10.76 -23.62
CA ILE A 698 -18.71 -11.85 -24.12
C ILE A 698 -19.47 -13.18 -23.98
N SER A 699 -19.59 -13.92 -25.08
CA SER A 699 -20.33 -15.19 -25.14
C SER A 699 -19.44 -16.43 -24.96
N SER A 700 -18.13 -16.29 -25.15
CA SER A 700 -17.15 -17.37 -24.95
C SER A 700 -15.88 -16.83 -24.30
N VAL A 701 -15.36 -17.55 -23.32
CA VAL A 701 -14.21 -17.16 -22.50
C VAL A 701 -13.26 -18.35 -22.32
N PRO A 702 -11.96 -18.14 -22.11
CA PRO A 702 -11.08 -19.23 -21.66
C PRO A 702 -11.56 -19.77 -20.31
N ARG A 703 -11.41 -21.08 -20.09
CA ARG A 703 -11.79 -21.71 -18.81
C ARG A 703 -10.97 -21.14 -17.65
N ASP A 704 -9.67 -20.97 -17.88
CA ASP A 704 -8.78 -20.22 -17.01
C ASP A 704 -8.38 -18.91 -17.72
N PRO A 705 -8.89 -17.74 -17.27
CA PRO A 705 -8.54 -16.44 -17.83
C PRO A 705 -7.05 -16.08 -17.74
N PHE A 706 -6.29 -16.64 -16.79
CA PHE A 706 -4.88 -16.31 -16.59
C PHE A 706 -3.95 -17.07 -17.53
N SER A 707 -4.37 -18.23 -18.03
CA SER A 707 -3.57 -19.06 -18.95
C SER A 707 -3.92 -18.81 -20.41
N LEU A 708 -2.92 -18.86 -21.29
CA LEU A 708 -3.13 -18.75 -22.73
C LEU A 708 -3.98 -19.89 -23.28
N LEU A 709 -4.60 -19.62 -24.44
CA LEU A 709 -5.35 -20.62 -25.17
C LEU A 709 -4.43 -21.75 -25.62
N SER A 710 -4.83 -22.98 -25.34
CA SER A 710 -4.07 -24.18 -25.63
C SER A 710 -4.99 -25.40 -25.80
N GLY A 711 -4.41 -26.57 -26.06
CA GLY A 711 -5.17 -27.82 -26.10
C GLY A 711 -5.96 -28.10 -24.81
N SER A 712 -5.40 -27.68 -23.65
CA SER A 712 -5.97 -27.86 -22.31
C SER A 712 -6.79 -26.68 -21.81
N ASN A 713 -6.52 -25.45 -22.27
CA ASN A 713 -7.32 -24.26 -21.94
C ASN A 713 -7.97 -23.68 -23.21
N ARG A 714 -9.20 -24.08 -23.48
CA ARG A 714 -9.95 -23.65 -24.68
C ARG A 714 -10.96 -22.57 -24.32
N LEU A 715 -11.37 -21.81 -25.33
CA LEU A 715 -12.59 -21.02 -25.25
C LEU A 715 -13.78 -21.95 -25.02
N VAL A 716 -14.57 -21.64 -24.00
CA VAL A 716 -15.83 -22.31 -23.66
C VAL A 716 -16.96 -21.29 -23.72
N ARG A 717 -18.15 -21.73 -24.13
CA ARG A 717 -19.33 -20.85 -24.13
C ARG A 717 -19.69 -20.50 -22.70
N CYS A 718 -20.17 -19.29 -22.49
CA CYS A 718 -20.63 -18.84 -21.19
C CYS A 718 -21.79 -19.67 -20.63
N SER A 719 -22.57 -20.36 -21.46
CA SER A 719 -23.57 -21.34 -20.99
C SER A 719 -22.96 -22.55 -20.27
N ASP A 720 -21.72 -22.88 -20.62
CA ASP A 720 -21.01 -24.08 -20.18
C ASP A 720 -20.08 -23.78 -18.98
N VAL A 721 -19.94 -22.49 -18.61
CA VAL A 721 -19.22 -22.05 -17.41
C VAL A 721 -20.18 -22.05 -16.23
N THR A 722 -19.92 -22.95 -15.27
CA THR A 722 -20.76 -23.15 -14.08
C THR A 722 -21.02 -21.84 -13.32
N SER A 723 -22.29 -21.49 -13.15
CA SER A 723 -22.72 -20.38 -12.30
C SER A 723 -22.68 -20.76 -10.83
N MET A 724 -22.29 -19.80 -10.01
CA MET A 724 -22.37 -19.94 -8.56
C MET A 724 -23.82 -19.76 -8.10
N THR A 725 -24.37 -20.74 -7.38
CA THR A 725 -25.72 -20.64 -6.80
C THR A 725 -25.73 -19.80 -5.53
N LEU A 726 -26.67 -18.87 -5.39
CA LEU A 726 -26.85 -18.08 -4.16
C LEU A 726 -27.79 -18.74 -3.15
N LEU A 727 -28.33 -19.93 -3.43
CA LEU A 727 -29.26 -20.63 -2.53
C LEU A 727 -28.76 -20.78 -1.07
N PRO A 728 -27.46 -20.98 -0.79
CA PRO A 728 -26.96 -21.02 0.60
C PRO A 728 -27.08 -19.70 1.38
N TRP A 729 -27.43 -18.59 0.75
CA TRP A 729 -27.73 -17.30 1.38
C TRP A 729 -29.22 -17.05 1.61
N ARG A 730 -30.09 -18.00 1.24
CA ARG A 730 -31.53 -17.88 1.52
C ARG A 730 -31.77 -18.05 3.01
N GLU A 731 -32.36 -17.04 3.64
CA GLU A 731 -32.90 -17.13 5.00
C GLU A 731 -34.39 -17.51 4.94
N ARG A 732 -34.96 -18.07 6.02
CA ARG A 732 -36.42 -18.23 6.12
C ARG A 732 -36.98 -17.15 7.05
N PRO A 733 -38.21 -16.65 6.81
CA PRO A 733 -38.82 -15.60 7.64
C PRO A 733 -38.93 -15.92 9.15
N ASN A 734 -38.83 -17.20 9.53
CA ASN A 734 -38.93 -17.67 10.93
C ASN A 734 -37.61 -18.18 11.50
N ASP A 735 -36.49 -18.03 10.78
CA ASP A 735 -35.18 -18.23 11.38
C ASP A 735 -34.92 -16.97 12.22
N GLU A 736 -35.38 -16.98 13.48
CA GLU A 736 -34.98 -15.95 14.44
C GLU A 736 -33.46 -15.82 14.39
N PRO A 737 -32.89 -14.60 14.40
CA PRO A 737 -31.47 -14.46 14.61
C PRO A 737 -31.19 -15.11 15.95
N ALA A 738 -30.49 -16.25 15.95
CA ALA A 738 -29.96 -16.83 17.17
C ALA A 738 -29.24 -15.69 17.88
N SER A 739 -29.85 -15.17 18.95
CA SER A 739 -29.32 -14.02 19.67
C SER A 739 -27.95 -14.46 20.17
N GLY A 740 -26.90 -13.95 19.52
CA GLY A 740 -25.50 -14.28 19.81
C GLY A 740 -25.07 -13.90 21.22
N THR A 741 -25.97 -13.35 22.04
CA THR A 741 -25.76 -13.06 23.45
C THR A 741 -25.74 -14.32 24.32
N ASN A 742 -26.58 -15.33 24.08
CA ASN A 742 -26.70 -16.46 25.02
C ASN A 742 -25.65 -17.56 24.82
N GLY A 743 -25.20 -17.81 23.59
CA GLY A 743 -24.11 -18.77 23.32
C GLY A 743 -22.73 -18.24 23.72
N ILE A 744 -22.53 -16.92 23.64
CA ILE A 744 -21.25 -16.27 23.99
C ILE A 744 -21.15 -16.02 25.48
N LEU A 745 -22.24 -15.64 26.19
CA LEU A 745 -22.21 -15.64 27.66
C LEU A 745 -21.88 -17.03 28.19
N ALA A 746 -22.49 -18.09 27.67
CA ALA A 746 -22.16 -19.46 28.07
C ALA A 746 -20.70 -19.84 27.77
N ALA A 747 -20.14 -19.41 26.64
CA ALA A 747 -18.74 -19.67 26.30
C ALA A 747 -17.74 -18.83 27.13
N ILE A 748 -18.06 -17.56 27.40
CA ILE A 748 -17.27 -16.68 28.28
C ILE A 748 -17.32 -17.20 29.71
N GLU A 749 -18.47 -17.66 30.19
CA GLU A 749 -18.67 -18.18 31.53
C GLU A 749 -18.00 -19.56 31.70
N ALA A 750 -18.01 -20.41 30.67
CA ALA A 750 -17.23 -21.64 30.62
C ALA A 750 -15.71 -21.39 30.64
N GLU A 751 -15.22 -20.37 29.91
CA GLU A 751 -13.79 -20.01 29.90
C GLU A 751 -13.36 -19.34 31.20
N ARG A 752 -14.23 -18.52 31.82
CA ARG A 752 -14.00 -17.93 33.15
C ARG A 752 -13.92 -19.00 34.25
N THR A 753 -14.75 -20.03 34.14
CA THR A 753 -14.75 -21.18 35.07
C THR A 753 -13.48 -22.03 34.90
N ARG A 754 -13.01 -22.23 33.66
CA ARG A 754 -11.74 -22.90 33.38
C ARG A 754 -10.53 -22.13 33.90
N LEU A 755 -10.52 -20.81 33.73
CA LEU A 755 -9.44 -19.95 34.26
C LEU A 755 -9.44 -19.91 35.78
N SER A 756 -10.61 -19.87 36.44
CA SER A 756 -10.66 -19.93 37.91
C SER A 756 -10.27 -21.30 38.47
N GLN A 757 -10.55 -22.39 37.76
CA GLN A 757 -10.07 -23.73 38.13
C GLN A 757 -8.55 -23.85 37.94
N ALA A 758 -7.98 -23.28 36.87
CA ALA A 758 -6.54 -23.22 36.68
C ALA A 758 -5.84 -22.38 37.77
N GLU A 759 -6.45 -21.27 38.21
CA GLU A 759 -5.93 -20.47 39.33
C GLU A 759 -6.01 -21.20 40.68
N GLN A 760 -7.08 -21.99 40.92
CA GLN A 760 -7.19 -22.83 42.12
C GLN A 760 -6.19 -24.00 42.12
N ASP A 761 -5.90 -24.61 40.97
CA ASP A 761 -4.89 -25.65 40.83
C ASP A 761 -3.45 -25.12 41.01
N ILE A 762 -3.22 -23.84 40.68
CA ILE A 762 -1.95 -23.15 40.92
C ILE A 762 -1.81 -22.77 42.41
N MET A 763 -2.89 -22.33 43.07
CA MET A 763 -2.88 -22.01 44.51
C MET A 763 -2.96 -23.24 45.44
N GLY A 764 -3.29 -24.43 44.90
CA GLY A 764 -3.41 -25.69 45.66
C GLY A 764 -2.08 -26.42 45.92
N LYS A 765 -0.97 -26.00 45.30
CA LYS A 765 0.35 -26.61 45.53
C LYS A 765 1.02 -26.01 46.76
N LYS A 766 0.75 -26.61 47.93
CA LYS A 766 1.55 -26.41 49.15
C LYS A 766 3.01 -26.84 48.92
N GLU A 767 3.94 -25.95 49.23
CA GLU A 767 5.38 -26.19 49.30
C GLU A 767 5.72 -27.40 50.18
N PRO A 768 6.67 -28.27 49.79
CA PRO A 768 7.24 -29.24 50.71
C PRO A 768 8.27 -28.55 51.62
N LYS A 769 8.13 -28.82 52.92
CA LYS A 769 9.08 -28.43 53.97
C LYS A 769 10.48 -29.00 53.68
N MET A 770 11.46 -28.15 53.89
CA MET A 770 12.88 -28.48 53.93
C MET A 770 13.21 -28.99 55.34
N GLU A 771 13.63 -30.24 55.47
CA GLU A 771 14.23 -30.81 56.69
C GLU A 771 15.60 -31.37 56.29
N GLU A 772 16.63 -30.85 56.96
CA GLU A 772 18.00 -31.35 56.93
C GLU A 772 18.08 -32.74 57.57
N ASP A 773 18.88 -33.63 57.01
CA ASP A 773 19.73 -34.51 57.83
C ASP A 773 20.89 -35.11 57.01
N ASN A 774 22.08 -34.98 57.60
CA ASN A 774 23.31 -35.64 57.21
C ASN A 774 23.27 -37.10 57.69
N GLU A 775 23.71 -38.07 56.88
CA GLU A 775 24.87 -38.94 57.23
C GLU A 775 25.19 -40.00 56.17
N VAL A 776 26.50 -40.28 56.15
CA VAL A 776 27.33 -41.23 55.39
C VAL A 776 26.92 -42.69 55.62
N VAL A 777 27.08 -43.58 54.61
CA VAL A 777 27.83 -44.87 54.67
C VAL A 777 27.93 -45.52 53.27
N MET A 778 29.15 -45.99 52.96
CA MET A 778 29.58 -46.76 51.79
C MET A 778 28.97 -48.17 51.66
N SER A 779 28.87 -48.73 50.44
CA SER A 779 29.55 -50.00 50.05
C SER A 779 29.21 -50.52 48.63
N HIS A 780 30.27 -50.98 47.94
CA HIS A 780 30.44 -52.04 46.92
C HIS A 780 29.50 -52.15 45.69
N ILE A 781 30.01 -51.94 44.46
CA ILE A 781 30.79 -52.83 43.54
C ILE A 781 29.95 -53.96 42.87
N SER A 782 30.06 -53.98 41.52
CA SER A 782 29.88 -55.11 40.55
C SER A 782 28.54 -55.19 39.80
N VAL A 783 28.40 -55.53 38.51
CA VAL A 783 29.25 -55.69 37.29
C VAL A 783 28.27 -55.84 36.10
N GLY A 784 28.72 -55.52 34.87
CA GLY A 784 28.24 -56.11 33.59
C GLY A 784 27.44 -55.17 32.67
N GLN A 785 28.03 -54.56 31.62
CA GLN A 785 28.28 -55.11 30.25
C GLN A 785 27.00 -55.53 29.51
N GLU A 786 26.74 -55.30 28.23
CA GLU A 786 27.35 -54.68 27.02
C GLU A 786 26.21 -54.84 25.96
N GLU A 787 26.04 -54.10 24.87
CA GLU A 787 26.92 -53.38 23.93
C GLU A 787 26.12 -52.22 23.31
#